data_AF-A0A7R7XF57-F1
#
_entry.id   AF-A0A7R7XF57-F1
#
_cell.length_a   1.000
_cell.length_b   1.000
_cell.length_c   1.000
_cell.angle_alpha   90.00
_cell.angle_beta   90.00
_cell.angle_gamma   90.00
#
_symmetry.space_group_name_H-M   'P 1'
#
loop_
_entity.id
_entity.type
_entity.pdbx_description
1 polymer ?
#
loop_
_entity_poly.entity_id
_entity_poly.type
_entity_poly.pdbx_seq_one_letter_code
_entity_poly.pdbx_strand_id
1 'polypeptide(L)'
;MAHLFMTLRAVNHRLTNLPAQQLPAIAASLAASITECGELLSAPHSQKSGKADSDHAVQVHKLVTRISSLLQDRSFEGRWAAVVLVKALVEAGQWEILRGSEPFVRGLMGILSKSDPTSTKTMAVITLTRIFHLTYQYPTLVREITTPSLPGFVTTTLNIVSVKSSSEPTRKLKPNTPCLEVILRAYAELIARHPTIFRPFTSQIHSILQAIVGSTSAPYQQPVLDVAEQLFIALHHCAPKNTGGEEWKNACRVTINSIHTTASHVLRAVMEQWESVDPSLRQQLSHPIDYALEVGSHAPDALGLSSWQGLDMGVKRLVELLRMLSTFLSTATASTVSIPVGSVLDLTARLMSVVVPSDASDIQANPQISRTERENLFAELPHVHVACIKVLRALINTLETAAIPVAQTILEQTLWVFRAEKFNKKIRTSVYGLTTALLKHIGPAMNRKNVSSLTDIIRTCCSDLLPSGGEITKESSDTKGKSKTNSGAVNADFFLNPSLKQGRRTNAPTKSPRLSRAASNLLQAVLTHVPMEYLAPPVRAEIDRTIIMTSDKNAMYASVLNPFPAVKGRGANVSIMPFLARSYTSEMDVEALIRPRMPVLTNSTNIGHYVNMDEDEEEDLEPASAPQVAHEDSTEFLKPSTTPNLQDLVDSSAPQNLTSFSNKRTYTEEKMPQDPVTSKLPSTADVSQVKKPRFDSNISTTSLEQPASGFTTVGGTLPSAPTLLSSTQPTSIQTSTVKEEKSTSVFDNAASSSASIVVEQSSSIPQAGAAAVPDEDSDEEMPTLDIEPDTDEEDDE
;
A
#
# COMPACT_ATOMS: atom_id res chain seq x y z
N MET A 1 -6.82 -30.56 -33.44
CA MET A 1 -6.16 -31.75 -34.06
C MET A 1 -5.27 -31.43 -35.27
N ALA A 2 -5.64 -31.75 -36.53
CA ALA A 2 -4.67 -31.83 -37.65
C ALA A 2 -3.88 -30.53 -37.93
N HIS A 3 -4.52 -29.36 -37.86
CA HIS A 3 -3.85 -28.05 -37.94
C HIS A 3 -2.75 -27.90 -36.86
N LEU A 4 -3.11 -28.13 -35.59
CA LEU A 4 -2.21 -28.04 -34.45
C LEU A 4 -1.00 -28.98 -34.59
N PHE A 5 -1.19 -30.20 -35.13
CA PHE A 5 -0.09 -31.13 -35.38
C PHE A 5 0.89 -30.62 -36.46
N MET A 6 0.39 -29.96 -37.51
CA MET A 6 1.24 -29.27 -38.49
C MET A 6 1.98 -28.08 -37.85
N THR A 7 1.30 -27.28 -37.03
CA THR A 7 1.90 -26.16 -36.27
C THR A 7 3.03 -26.65 -35.35
N LEU A 8 2.80 -27.71 -34.56
CA LEU A 8 3.80 -28.32 -33.68
C LEU A 8 5.01 -28.86 -34.47
N ARG A 9 4.77 -29.50 -35.63
CA ARG A 9 5.83 -29.99 -36.53
C ARG A 9 6.64 -28.84 -37.13
N ALA A 10 6.00 -27.72 -37.48
CA ALA A 10 6.65 -26.51 -37.97
C ALA A 10 7.48 -25.79 -36.89
N VAL A 11 7.00 -25.75 -35.64
CA VAL A 11 7.76 -25.27 -34.48
C VAL A 11 9.01 -26.13 -34.27
N ASN A 12 8.88 -27.46 -34.26
CA ASN A 12 10.01 -28.39 -34.16
C ASN A 12 11.03 -28.20 -35.30
N HIS A 13 10.57 -28.02 -36.54
CA HIS A 13 11.43 -27.75 -37.69
C HIS A 13 12.20 -26.44 -37.53
N ARG A 14 11.52 -25.35 -37.16
CA ARG A 14 12.14 -24.03 -36.91
C ARG A 14 13.17 -24.10 -35.78
N LEU A 15 12.84 -24.71 -34.64
CA LEU A 15 13.76 -24.87 -33.50
C LEU A 15 14.97 -25.76 -33.81
N THR A 16 14.86 -26.68 -34.78
CA THR A 16 16.00 -27.52 -35.19
C THR A 16 16.93 -26.76 -36.14
N ASN A 17 16.37 -26.02 -37.11
CA ASN A 17 17.13 -25.54 -38.27
C ASN A 17 17.59 -24.07 -38.18
N LEU A 18 17.08 -23.27 -37.24
CA LEU A 18 17.52 -21.89 -37.04
C LEU A 18 18.70 -21.81 -36.04
N PRO A 19 19.73 -20.99 -36.32
CA PRO A 19 20.87 -20.81 -35.41
C PRO A 19 20.44 -20.07 -34.15
N ALA A 20 21.09 -20.38 -33.01
CA ALA A 20 20.67 -19.90 -31.69
C ALA A 20 20.57 -18.36 -31.58
N GLN A 21 21.45 -17.64 -32.28
CA GLN A 21 21.46 -16.16 -32.38
C GLN A 21 20.17 -15.57 -32.97
N GLN A 22 19.46 -16.31 -33.83
CA GLN A 22 18.21 -15.85 -34.47
C GLN A 22 16.95 -16.27 -33.67
N LEU A 23 17.07 -17.20 -32.72
CA LEU A 23 15.93 -17.67 -31.94
C LEU A 23 15.25 -16.56 -31.10
N PRO A 24 15.94 -15.60 -30.46
CA PRO A 24 15.28 -14.53 -29.70
C PRO A 24 14.26 -13.72 -30.51
N ALA A 25 14.58 -13.38 -31.75
CA ALA A 25 13.72 -12.56 -32.62
C ALA A 25 12.38 -13.23 -32.97
N ILE A 26 12.35 -14.58 -32.94
CA ILE A 26 11.15 -15.38 -33.25
C ILE A 26 10.52 -16.04 -32.03
N ALA A 27 11.16 -15.99 -30.86
CA ALA A 27 10.76 -16.73 -29.65
C ALA A 27 9.31 -16.45 -29.24
N ALA A 28 8.84 -15.19 -29.34
CA ALA A 28 7.45 -14.82 -29.07
C ALA A 28 6.45 -15.49 -30.03
N SER A 29 6.80 -15.59 -31.32
CA SER A 29 5.95 -16.28 -32.32
C SER A 29 5.91 -17.80 -32.09
N LEU A 30 7.05 -18.40 -31.71
CA LEU A 30 7.14 -19.82 -31.38
C LEU A 30 6.39 -20.14 -30.08
N ALA A 31 6.49 -19.28 -29.06
CA ALA A 31 5.73 -19.39 -27.83
C ALA A 31 4.21 -19.33 -28.09
N ALA A 32 3.74 -18.39 -28.92
CA ALA A 32 2.34 -18.31 -29.30
C ALA A 32 1.86 -19.58 -30.02
N SER A 33 2.64 -20.11 -30.98
CA SER A 33 2.33 -21.38 -31.65
C SER A 33 2.35 -22.60 -30.71
N ILE A 34 3.18 -22.60 -29.66
CA ILE A 34 3.16 -23.63 -28.61
C ILE A 34 1.86 -23.53 -27.78
N THR A 35 1.45 -22.32 -27.39
CA THR A 35 0.19 -22.09 -26.66
C THR A 35 -1.04 -22.48 -27.48
N GLU A 36 -1.06 -22.20 -28.79
CA GLU A 36 -2.11 -22.67 -29.71
C GLU A 36 -2.21 -24.21 -29.72
N CYS A 37 -1.08 -24.92 -29.56
CA CYS A 37 -1.02 -26.38 -29.48
C CYS A 37 -1.38 -26.94 -28.09
N GLY A 38 -1.92 -26.15 -27.15
CA GLY A 38 -2.21 -26.57 -25.78
C GLY A 38 -3.09 -27.82 -25.65
N GLU A 39 -4.12 -27.99 -26.51
CA GLU A 39 -4.97 -29.20 -26.55
C GLU A 39 -4.16 -30.48 -26.80
N LEU A 40 -3.11 -30.40 -27.62
CA LEU A 40 -2.23 -31.52 -27.93
C LEU A 40 -1.24 -31.76 -26.78
N LEU A 41 -0.64 -30.69 -26.26
CA LEU A 41 0.38 -30.76 -25.20
C LEU A 41 -0.15 -31.24 -23.84
N SER A 42 -1.45 -31.05 -23.59
CA SER A 42 -2.13 -31.48 -22.36
C SER A 42 -2.83 -32.85 -22.47
N ALA A 43 -2.82 -33.49 -23.65
CA ALA A 43 -3.43 -34.80 -23.85
C ALA A 43 -2.65 -35.91 -23.09
N PRO A 44 -3.33 -36.85 -22.39
CA PRO A 44 -2.66 -37.84 -21.56
C PRO A 44 -1.88 -38.87 -22.38
N HIS A 45 -0.56 -38.90 -22.22
CA HIS A 45 0.37 -39.77 -22.97
C HIS A 45 0.38 -41.22 -22.41
N SER A 46 -0.80 -41.85 -22.34
CA SER A 46 -0.95 -43.23 -21.83
C SER A 46 -0.51 -44.30 -22.84
N GLN A 47 0.11 -45.38 -22.36
CA GLN A 47 0.88 -46.33 -23.19
C GLN A 47 0.06 -47.30 -24.08
N LYS A 48 -1.24 -47.06 -24.34
CA LYS A 48 -2.09 -47.97 -25.15
C LYS A 48 -3.11 -47.22 -26.01
N SER A 49 -2.66 -46.53 -27.06
CA SER A 49 -3.52 -46.06 -28.17
C SER A 49 -2.73 -45.92 -29.48
N GLY A 50 -3.38 -45.42 -30.53
CA GLY A 50 -3.09 -45.68 -31.94
C GLY A 50 -1.80 -45.11 -32.53
N LYS A 51 -1.57 -45.47 -33.79
CA LYS A 51 -0.39 -45.10 -34.59
C LYS A 51 -0.27 -43.58 -34.85
N ALA A 52 -1.34 -42.81 -34.63
CA ALA A 52 -1.32 -41.36 -34.66
C ALA A 52 -0.89 -40.75 -33.31
N ASP A 53 -1.30 -41.37 -32.20
CA ASP A 53 -0.99 -40.94 -30.84
C ASP A 53 0.50 -41.12 -30.52
N SER A 54 1.10 -42.19 -31.05
CA SER A 54 2.57 -42.38 -31.01
C SER A 54 3.33 -41.31 -31.79
N ASP A 55 2.84 -40.92 -32.97
CA ASP A 55 3.46 -39.87 -33.81
C ASP A 55 3.38 -38.49 -33.15
N HIS A 56 2.28 -38.23 -32.43
CA HIS A 56 2.13 -37.04 -31.58
C HIS A 56 3.13 -37.05 -30.41
N ALA A 57 3.19 -38.13 -29.62
CA ALA A 57 4.10 -38.25 -28.48
C ALA A 57 5.58 -38.05 -28.89
N VAL A 58 5.97 -38.52 -30.08
CA VAL A 58 7.31 -38.28 -30.64
C VAL A 58 7.57 -36.81 -30.96
N GLN A 59 6.57 -36.03 -31.42
CA GLN A 59 6.74 -34.59 -31.62
C GLN A 59 6.89 -33.83 -30.30
N VAL A 60 6.11 -34.19 -29.27
CA VAL A 60 6.21 -33.57 -27.94
C VAL A 60 7.55 -33.89 -27.29
N HIS A 61 7.99 -35.15 -27.32
CA HIS A 61 9.30 -35.54 -26.80
C HIS A 61 10.44 -34.84 -27.56
N LYS A 62 10.37 -34.73 -28.88
CA LYS A 62 11.36 -33.98 -29.68
C LYS A 62 11.42 -32.49 -29.28
N LEU A 63 10.28 -31.87 -29.01
CA LEU A 63 10.19 -30.47 -28.58
C LEU A 63 10.82 -30.28 -27.19
N VAL A 64 10.43 -31.12 -26.22
CA VAL A 64 10.98 -31.13 -24.85
C VAL A 64 12.50 -31.30 -24.88
N THR A 65 13.00 -32.32 -25.58
CA THR A 65 14.44 -32.61 -25.67
C THR A 65 15.22 -31.49 -26.36
N ARG A 66 14.66 -30.84 -27.40
CA ARG A 66 15.29 -29.68 -28.03
C ARG A 66 15.32 -28.45 -27.12
N ILE A 67 14.26 -28.17 -26.36
CA ILE A 67 14.22 -27.05 -25.41
C ILE A 67 15.20 -27.30 -24.24
N SER A 68 15.26 -28.52 -23.70
CA SER A 68 16.26 -28.91 -22.70
C SER A 68 17.70 -28.73 -23.20
N SER A 69 17.97 -29.08 -24.46
CA SER A 69 19.26 -28.84 -25.11
C SER A 69 19.59 -27.34 -25.21
N LEU A 70 18.61 -26.49 -25.54
CA LEU A 70 18.81 -25.03 -25.65
C LEU A 70 19.01 -24.33 -24.30
N LEU A 71 18.44 -24.84 -23.19
CA LEU A 71 18.77 -24.37 -21.83
C LEU A 71 20.26 -24.58 -21.46
N GLN A 72 20.89 -25.59 -22.05
CA GLN A 72 22.29 -25.94 -21.81
C GLN A 72 23.24 -25.39 -22.89
N ASP A 73 22.74 -24.67 -23.89
CA ASP A 73 23.54 -24.11 -24.99
C ASP A 73 24.63 -23.14 -24.48
N ARG A 74 25.70 -23.00 -25.28
CA ARG A 74 26.82 -22.08 -25.04
C ARG A 74 26.43 -20.63 -25.31
N SER A 75 25.56 -20.35 -26.28
CA SER A 75 25.05 -19.00 -26.54
C SER A 75 24.08 -18.52 -25.45
N PHE A 76 24.06 -17.23 -25.14
CA PHE A 76 23.06 -16.69 -24.19
C PHE A 76 21.71 -16.45 -24.87
N GLU A 77 21.72 -16.30 -26.20
CA GLU A 77 20.59 -16.15 -27.09
C GLU A 77 19.74 -17.43 -27.14
N GLY A 78 20.39 -18.59 -27.28
CA GLY A 78 19.77 -19.90 -27.19
C GLY A 78 19.17 -20.17 -25.82
N ARG A 79 19.91 -19.85 -24.75
CA ARG A 79 19.41 -19.95 -23.37
C ARG A 79 18.20 -19.03 -23.12
N TRP A 80 18.25 -17.77 -23.57
CA TRP A 80 17.13 -16.82 -23.45
C TRP A 80 15.88 -17.31 -24.17
N ALA A 81 16.02 -17.76 -25.42
CA ALA A 81 14.91 -18.32 -26.18
C ALA A 81 14.34 -19.58 -25.50
N ALA A 82 15.20 -20.46 -24.99
CA ALA A 82 14.78 -21.66 -24.26
C ALA A 82 13.94 -21.31 -23.03
N VAL A 83 14.33 -20.32 -22.22
CA VAL A 83 13.56 -19.90 -21.04
C VAL A 83 12.14 -19.46 -21.42
N VAL A 84 12.00 -18.62 -22.45
CA VAL A 84 10.68 -18.16 -22.94
C VAL A 84 9.82 -19.33 -23.42
N LEU A 85 10.43 -20.30 -24.11
CA LEU A 85 9.74 -21.48 -24.63
C LEU A 85 9.35 -22.48 -23.53
N VAL A 86 10.17 -22.65 -22.48
CA VAL A 86 9.80 -23.44 -21.28
C VAL A 86 8.55 -22.86 -20.63
N LYS A 87 8.49 -21.54 -20.44
CA LYS A 87 7.30 -20.89 -19.84
C LYS A 87 6.03 -21.23 -20.63
N ALA A 88 6.06 -21.03 -21.94
CA ALA A 88 4.92 -21.31 -22.81
C ALA A 88 4.56 -22.81 -22.83
N LEU A 89 5.55 -23.71 -22.88
CA LEU A 89 5.33 -25.16 -22.90
C LEU A 89 4.69 -25.67 -21.60
N VAL A 90 5.13 -25.18 -20.44
CA VAL A 90 4.56 -25.58 -19.14
C VAL A 90 3.16 -25.00 -18.93
N GLU A 91 2.89 -23.76 -19.39
CA GLU A 91 1.56 -23.18 -19.33
C GLU A 91 0.57 -23.85 -20.30
N ALA A 92 1.02 -24.26 -21.49
CA ALA A 92 0.18 -24.89 -22.51
C ALA A 92 -0.07 -26.39 -22.26
N GLY A 93 0.94 -27.12 -21.80
CA GLY A 93 0.88 -28.58 -21.61
C GLY A 93 0.37 -29.04 -20.24
N GLN A 94 0.12 -28.11 -19.31
CA GLN A 94 -0.48 -28.38 -18.00
C GLN A 94 0.20 -29.59 -17.30
N TRP A 95 -0.58 -30.49 -16.68
CA TRP A 95 -0.11 -31.64 -15.91
C TRP A 95 0.94 -32.51 -16.62
N GLU A 96 0.72 -32.84 -17.90
CA GLU A 96 1.54 -33.80 -18.65
C GLU A 96 2.98 -33.31 -18.87
N ILE A 97 3.17 -32.00 -19.07
CA ILE A 97 4.48 -31.35 -19.14
C ILE A 97 5.00 -30.99 -17.74
N LEU A 98 4.14 -30.49 -16.84
CA LEU A 98 4.52 -30.01 -15.51
C LEU A 98 5.12 -31.12 -14.64
N ARG A 99 4.61 -32.36 -14.70
CA ARG A 99 5.24 -33.50 -14.00
C ARG A 99 6.67 -33.79 -14.50
N GLY A 100 6.96 -33.44 -15.75
CA GLY A 100 8.27 -33.61 -16.38
C GLY A 100 9.16 -32.37 -16.29
N SER A 101 8.78 -31.32 -15.53
CA SER A 101 9.48 -30.03 -15.57
C SER A 101 10.77 -29.97 -14.73
N GLU A 102 11.08 -31.02 -13.95
CA GLU A 102 12.23 -31.05 -13.04
C GLU A 102 13.59 -30.78 -13.75
N PRO A 103 13.90 -31.34 -14.95
CA PRO A 103 15.10 -30.97 -15.70
C PRO A 103 15.11 -29.52 -16.19
N PHE A 104 13.93 -28.94 -16.50
CA PHE A 104 13.82 -27.52 -16.83
C PHE A 104 14.14 -26.66 -15.60
N VAL A 105 13.64 -27.02 -14.42
CA VAL A 105 13.94 -26.31 -13.16
C VAL A 105 15.43 -26.34 -12.86
N ARG A 106 16.10 -27.51 -12.95
CA ARG A 106 17.57 -27.60 -12.82
C ARG A 106 18.30 -26.73 -13.84
N GLY A 107 17.86 -26.73 -15.11
CA GLY A 107 18.46 -25.92 -16.18
C GLY A 107 18.32 -24.41 -15.96
N LEU A 108 17.13 -23.95 -15.55
CA LEU A 108 16.83 -22.56 -15.22
C LEU A 108 17.62 -22.10 -13.98
N MET A 109 17.76 -22.94 -12.96
CA MET A 109 18.64 -22.68 -11.81
C MET A 109 20.11 -22.52 -12.24
N GLY A 110 20.59 -23.34 -13.19
CA GLY A 110 21.92 -23.18 -13.79
C GLY A 110 22.13 -21.84 -14.51
N ILE A 111 21.09 -21.30 -15.15
CA ILE A 111 21.12 -19.97 -15.80
C ILE A 111 21.25 -18.84 -14.77
N LEU A 112 20.57 -18.93 -13.62
CA LEU A 112 20.68 -17.92 -12.55
C LEU A 112 22.11 -17.85 -11.97
N SER A 113 22.79 -18.98 -11.84
CA SER A 113 24.16 -19.07 -11.31
C SER A 113 25.26 -18.68 -12.32
N LYS A 114 25.01 -18.80 -13.63
CA LYS A 114 25.96 -18.41 -14.70
C LYS A 114 26.15 -16.89 -14.80
N SER A 115 27.17 -16.44 -15.53
CA SER A 115 27.36 -15.03 -15.93
C SER A 115 26.42 -14.60 -17.07
N ASP A 116 25.16 -15.05 -17.04
CA ASP A 116 24.14 -14.74 -18.06
C ASP A 116 23.64 -13.28 -17.98
N PRO A 117 23.21 -12.69 -19.12
CA PRO A 117 22.64 -11.33 -19.15
C PRO A 117 21.43 -11.15 -18.24
N THR A 118 21.27 -9.93 -17.72
CA THR A 118 20.14 -9.50 -16.87
C THR A 118 18.77 -9.93 -17.41
N SER A 119 18.53 -9.75 -18.71
CA SER A 119 17.27 -10.14 -19.37
C SER A 119 16.99 -11.65 -19.27
N THR A 120 18.01 -12.48 -19.47
CA THR A 120 17.94 -13.94 -19.32
C THR A 120 17.66 -14.34 -17.89
N LYS A 121 18.34 -13.72 -16.91
CA LYS A 121 18.10 -13.98 -15.48
C LYS A 121 16.70 -13.55 -15.03
N THR A 122 16.25 -12.37 -15.41
CA THR A 122 14.88 -11.88 -15.15
C THR A 122 13.83 -12.85 -15.70
N MET A 123 13.97 -13.30 -16.95
CA MET A 123 13.02 -14.26 -17.53
C MET A 123 13.09 -15.63 -16.85
N ALA A 124 14.28 -16.07 -16.39
CA ALA A 124 14.42 -17.32 -15.65
C ALA A 124 13.76 -17.25 -14.26
N VAL A 125 13.86 -16.12 -13.56
CA VAL A 125 13.11 -15.88 -12.30
C VAL A 125 11.61 -15.94 -12.54
N ILE A 126 11.09 -15.26 -13.57
CA ILE A 126 9.65 -15.29 -13.93
C ILE A 126 9.20 -16.72 -14.25
N THR A 127 10.01 -17.48 -15.00
CA THR A 127 9.66 -18.84 -15.43
C THR A 127 9.68 -19.84 -14.26
N LEU A 128 10.69 -19.77 -13.38
CA LEU A 128 10.73 -20.58 -12.16
C LEU A 128 9.56 -20.26 -11.22
N THR A 129 9.27 -18.98 -11.00
CA THR A 129 8.10 -18.53 -10.22
C THR A 129 6.80 -19.09 -10.79
N ARG A 130 6.66 -19.11 -12.13
CA ARG A 130 5.48 -19.66 -12.80
C ARG A 130 5.39 -21.19 -12.70
N ILE A 131 6.52 -21.92 -12.75
CA ILE A 131 6.52 -23.37 -12.50
C ILE A 131 6.07 -23.65 -11.06
N PHE A 132 6.64 -22.97 -10.05
CA PHE A 132 6.28 -23.14 -8.65
C PHE A 132 4.82 -22.72 -8.34
N HIS A 133 4.28 -21.72 -9.03
CA HIS A 133 2.84 -21.40 -9.01
C HIS A 133 2.00 -22.59 -9.48
N LEU A 134 2.35 -23.20 -10.62
CA LEU A 134 1.56 -24.24 -11.26
C LEU A 134 1.66 -25.58 -10.52
N THR A 135 2.82 -25.92 -9.96
CA THR A 135 2.98 -27.14 -9.13
C THR A 135 2.19 -27.07 -7.82
N TYR A 136 1.89 -25.88 -7.28
CA TYR A 136 1.15 -25.73 -6.02
C TYR A 136 -0.22 -26.45 -6.00
N GLN A 137 -0.88 -26.55 -7.16
CA GLN A 137 -2.17 -27.27 -7.29
C GLN A 137 -2.04 -28.79 -7.13
N TYR A 138 -0.83 -29.34 -7.15
CA TYR A 138 -0.55 -30.77 -7.20
C TYR A 138 0.43 -31.19 -6.09
N PRO A 139 -0.04 -31.67 -4.92
CA PRO A 139 0.80 -31.97 -3.76
C PRO A 139 1.99 -32.90 -4.02
N THR A 140 1.88 -33.80 -5.01
CA THR A 140 2.98 -34.66 -5.47
C THR A 140 4.11 -33.83 -6.11
N LEU A 141 3.80 -32.94 -7.06
CA LEU A 141 4.80 -32.07 -7.71
C LEU A 141 5.33 -30.96 -6.79
N VAL A 142 4.58 -30.60 -5.74
CA VAL A 142 5.13 -29.79 -4.65
C VAL A 142 6.27 -30.54 -3.97
N ARG A 143 6.07 -31.80 -3.57
CA ARG A 143 7.10 -32.63 -2.91
C ARG A 143 8.30 -32.93 -3.82
N GLU A 144 8.04 -33.34 -5.06
CA GLU A 144 9.07 -33.83 -5.99
C GLU A 144 9.88 -32.72 -6.65
N ILE A 145 9.25 -31.60 -7.03
CA ILE A 145 9.90 -30.54 -7.82
C ILE A 145 10.12 -29.27 -6.99
N THR A 146 9.12 -28.86 -6.21
CA THR A 146 9.07 -27.51 -5.61
C THR A 146 9.86 -27.44 -4.30
N THR A 147 9.57 -28.33 -3.36
CA THR A 147 10.24 -28.42 -2.06
C THR A 147 11.77 -28.54 -2.15
N PRO A 148 12.37 -29.41 -2.99
CA PRO A 148 13.82 -29.47 -3.12
C PRO A 148 14.42 -28.28 -3.86
N SER A 149 13.72 -27.69 -4.84
CA SER A 149 14.28 -26.63 -5.69
C SER A 149 14.16 -25.22 -5.10
N LEU A 150 13.08 -24.94 -4.36
CA LEU A 150 12.73 -23.59 -3.89
C LEU A 150 13.76 -22.99 -2.88
N PRO A 151 14.34 -23.74 -1.93
CA PRO A 151 15.42 -23.22 -1.08
C PRO A 151 16.67 -22.80 -1.88
N GLY A 152 17.01 -23.59 -2.92
CA GLY A 152 18.08 -23.26 -3.86
C GLY A 152 17.78 -22.01 -4.67
N PHE A 153 16.55 -21.88 -5.19
CA PHE A 153 16.07 -20.69 -5.88
C PHE A 153 16.23 -19.43 -5.03
N VAL A 154 15.66 -19.42 -3.81
CA VAL A 154 15.75 -18.28 -2.89
C VAL A 154 17.21 -17.94 -2.58
N THR A 155 18.05 -18.94 -2.33
CA THR A 155 19.49 -18.72 -2.06
C THR A 155 20.19 -18.07 -3.24
N THR A 156 20.00 -18.57 -4.46
CA THR A 156 20.63 -18.00 -5.67
C THR A 156 20.09 -16.61 -6.00
N THR A 157 18.78 -16.35 -5.88
CA THR A 157 18.21 -15.01 -6.14
C THR A 157 18.59 -13.98 -5.08
N LEU A 158 18.68 -14.38 -3.80
CA LEU A 158 19.30 -13.53 -2.76
C LEU A 158 20.75 -13.18 -3.11
N ASN A 159 21.54 -14.16 -3.56
CA ASN A 159 22.95 -13.96 -3.94
C ASN A 159 23.13 -13.16 -5.24
N ILE A 160 22.10 -13.04 -6.09
CA ILE A 160 22.08 -12.10 -7.21
C ILE A 160 21.98 -10.66 -6.68
N VAL A 161 20.99 -10.35 -5.82
CA VAL A 161 20.71 -8.96 -5.39
C VAL A 161 21.59 -8.45 -4.24
N SER A 162 22.16 -9.34 -3.43
CA SER A 162 22.90 -8.98 -2.20
C SER A 162 24.24 -9.71 -2.10
N VAL A 163 25.10 -9.19 -1.21
CA VAL A 163 26.29 -9.88 -0.71
C VAL A 163 26.04 -10.22 0.75
N LYS A 164 26.34 -11.47 1.15
CA LYS A 164 26.47 -11.83 2.57
C LYS A 164 27.90 -11.46 3.00
N SER A 165 28.05 -10.60 4.00
CA SER A 165 29.36 -10.37 4.62
C SER A 165 29.78 -11.61 5.40
N SER A 166 31.08 -11.88 5.53
CA SER A 166 31.55 -12.95 6.41
C SER A 166 31.51 -12.56 7.89
N SER A 167 31.32 -11.28 8.20
CA SER A 167 31.40 -10.69 9.55
C SER A 167 30.07 -10.24 10.15
N GLU A 168 28.96 -10.27 9.39
CA GLU A 168 27.67 -9.73 9.82
C GLU A 168 26.51 -10.68 9.45
N PRO A 169 25.45 -10.78 10.28
CA PRO A 169 24.26 -11.58 9.96
C PRO A 169 23.37 -10.92 8.89
N THR A 170 23.60 -9.66 8.55
CA THR A 170 22.81 -8.86 7.60
C THR A 170 23.34 -8.98 6.16
N ARG A 171 22.43 -8.87 5.18
CA ARG A 171 22.78 -8.90 3.75
C ARG A 171 22.84 -7.49 3.20
N LYS A 172 24.02 -7.07 2.73
CA LYS A 172 24.20 -5.75 2.10
C LYS A 172 23.78 -5.83 0.63
N LEU A 173 22.81 -4.99 0.24
CA LEU A 173 22.31 -4.95 -1.14
C LEU A 173 23.39 -4.43 -2.09
N LYS A 174 23.48 -4.99 -3.29
CA LYS A 174 24.38 -4.47 -4.33
C LYS A 174 23.76 -3.21 -4.97
N PRO A 175 24.54 -2.14 -5.19
CA PRO A 175 24.05 -0.94 -5.85
C PRO A 175 23.60 -1.25 -7.28
N ASN A 176 22.49 -0.62 -7.68
CA ASN A 176 21.86 -0.77 -9.01
C ASN A 176 21.66 -2.24 -9.45
N THR A 177 20.70 -2.93 -8.83
CA THR A 177 20.37 -4.34 -9.10
C THR A 177 19.12 -4.48 -9.99
N PRO A 178 19.26 -4.54 -11.33
CA PRO A 178 18.11 -4.47 -12.26
C PRO A 178 17.14 -5.67 -12.22
N CYS A 179 17.49 -6.77 -11.55
CA CYS A 179 16.57 -7.90 -11.30
C CYS A 179 15.73 -7.74 -10.01
N LEU A 180 16.02 -6.74 -9.17
CA LEU A 180 15.50 -6.65 -7.80
C LEU A 180 13.97 -6.66 -7.75
N GLU A 181 13.32 -5.79 -8.52
CA GLU A 181 11.87 -5.64 -8.58
C GLU A 181 11.15 -6.98 -8.87
N VAL A 182 11.72 -7.77 -9.79
CA VAL A 182 11.16 -9.07 -10.21
C VAL A 182 11.39 -10.16 -9.16
N ILE A 183 12.54 -10.15 -8.49
CA ILE A 183 12.85 -11.08 -7.39
C ILE A 183 11.96 -10.80 -6.17
N LEU A 184 11.72 -9.54 -5.82
CA LEU A 184 10.81 -9.18 -4.73
C LEU A 184 9.36 -9.59 -5.05
N ARG A 185 8.88 -9.41 -6.29
CA ARG A 185 7.56 -9.91 -6.71
C ARG A 185 7.46 -11.44 -6.66
N ALA A 186 8.51 -12.15 -7.10
CA ALA A 186 8.57 -13.59 -7.02
C ALA A 186 8.44 -14.09 -5.58
N TYR A 187 9.12 -13.44 -4.62
CA TYR A 187 8.96 -13.78 -3.20
C TYR A 187 7.57 -13.45 -2.66
N ALA A 188 7.00 -12.29 -3.00
CA ALA A 188 5.66 -11.89 -2.54
C ALA A 188 4.58 -12.86 -3.02
N GLU A 189 4.69 -13.35 -4.25
CA GLU A 189 3.78 -14.38 -4.78
C GLU A 189 4.01 -15.77 -4.16
N LEU A 190 5.27 -16.18 -3.95
CA LEU A 190 5.58 -17.54 -3.50
C LEU A 190 5.42 -17.73 -1.98
N ILE A 191 5.62 -16.69 -1.17
CA ILE A 191 5.47 -16.76 0.30
C ILE A 191 4.05 -17.12 0.72
N ALA A 192 3.03 -16.57 0.04
CA ALA A 192 1.63 -16.88 0.34
C ALA A 192 1.25 -18.35 0.09
N ARG A 193 2.01 -19.07 -0.75
CA ARG A 193 1.78 -20.49 -1.10
C ARG A 193 2.72 -21.45 -0.39
N HIS A 194 3.97 -21.05 -0.15
CA HIS A 194 5.03 -21.89 0.42
C HIS A 194 5.68 -21.29 1.69
N PRO A 195 4.92 -20.75 2.66
CA PRO A 195 5.48 -19.98 3.77
C PRO A 195 6.46 -20.78 4.63
N THR A 196 6.23 -22.09 4.77
CA THR A 196 7.10 -23.02 5.50
C THR A 196 8.51 -23.11 4.92
N ILE A 197 8.67 -22.96 3.60
CA ILE A 197 9.96 -23.02 2.90
C ILE A 197 10.69 -21.67 3.00
N PHE A 198 9.97 -20.56 3.09
CA PHE A 198 10.56 -19.23 3.26
C PHE A 198 11.03 -18.92 4.69
N ARG A 199 10.50 -19.63 5.72
CA ARG A 199 10.86 -19.45 7.14
C ARG A 199 12.37 -19.24 7.41
N PRO A 200 13.30 -20.10 6.94
CA PRO A 200 14.74 -19.94 7.22
C PRO A 200 15.40 -18.71 6.55
N PHE A 201 14.71 -18.11 5.57
CA PHE A 201 15.19 -16.96 4.81
C PHE A 201 14.56 -15.64 5.28
N THR A 202 13.59 -15.67 6.20
CA THR A 202 12.81 -14.51 6.65
C THR A 202 13.70 -13.34 7.10
N SER A 203 14.69 -13.59 7.97
CA SER A 203 15.63 -12.56 8.45
C SER A 203 16.52 -11.99 7.33
N GLN A 204 16.97 -12.83 6.40
CA GLN A 204 17.77 -12.43 5.24
C GLN A 204 16.97 -11.56 4.25
N ILE A 205 15.67 -11.83 4.10
CA ILE A 205 14.75 -11.03 3.29
C ILE A 205 14.42 -9.73 4.02
N HIS A 206 14.08 -9.79 5.31
CA HIS A 206 13.78 -8.62 6.15
C HIS A 206 14.92 -7.60 6.16
N SER A 207 16.17 -8.06 6.31
CA SER A 207 17.39 -7.24 6.22
C SER A 207 17.51 -6.48 4.89
N ILE A 208 17.13 -7.11 3.77
CA ILE A 208 17.11 -6.47 2.45
C ILE A 208 15.98 -5.43 2.35
N LEU A 209 14.80 -5.73 2.91
CA LEU A 209 13.66 -4.83 2.89
C LEU A 209 13.88 -3.58 3.76
N GLN A 210 14.49 -3.74 4.94
CA GLN A 210 14.93 -2.63 5.79
C GLN A 210 15.89 -1.69 5.04
N ALA A 211 16.84 -2.25 4.29
CA ALA A 211 17.78 -1.48 3.47
C ALA A 211 17.14 -0.81 2.23
N ILE A 212 15.95 -1.26 1.81
CA ILE A 212 15.19 -0.66 0.70
C ILE A 212 14.27 0.46 1.22
N VAL A 213 13.46 0.18 2.25
CA VAL A 213 12.50 1.13 2.84
C VAL A 213 13.21 2.24 3.62
N GLY A 214 14.33 1.94 4.29
CA GLY A 214 15.16 2.94 4.97
C GLY A 214 16.08 3.76 4.05
N SER A 215 16.07 3.50 2.73
CA SER A 215 17.05 4.05 1.79
C SER A 215 16.92 5.55 1.62
N THR A 216 17.79 6.25 2.34
CA THR A 216 17.77 7.70 2.49
C THR A 216 18.58 8.37 1.36
N SER A 217 19.84 7.97 1.17
CA SER A 217 20.76 8.64 0.22
C SER A 217 20.37 8.49 -1.27
N ALA A 218 19.73 7.38 -1.63
CA ALA A 218 19.27 7.13 -3.00
C ALA A 218 17.87 6.48 -2.97
N PRO A 219 16.80 7.17 -3.41
CA PRO A 219 15.46 6.60 -3.44
C PRO A 219 15.36 5.55 -4.55
N TYR A 220 14.86 4.35 -4.21
CA TYR A 220 14.49 3.35 -5.22
C TYR A 220 13.28 3.85 -6.04
N GLN A 221 13.10 3.30 -7.24
CA GLN A 221 11.92 3.58 -8.04
C GLN A 221 10.65 3.09 -7.32
N GLN A 222 9.56 3.85 -7.41
CA GLN A 222 8.29 3.54 -6.73
C GLN A 222 7.84 2.08 -6.87
N PRO A 223 7.91 1.41 -8.05
CA PRO A 223 7.50 0.01 -8.19
C PRO A 223 8.34 -1.00 -7.40
N VAL A 224 9.58 -0.64 -7.02
CA VAL A 224 10.43 -1.44 -6.12
C VAL A 224 9.98 -1.22 -4.67
N LEU A 225 9.73 0.02 -4.28
CA LEU A 225 9.26 0.39 -2.93
C LEU A 225 7.86 -0.17 -2.63
N ASP A 226 6.95 -0.13 -3.60
CA ASP A 226 5.59 -0.68 -3.48
C ASP A 226 5.62 -2.20 -3.24
N VAL A 227 6.49 -2.92 -3.96
CA VAL A 227 6.66 -4.38 -3.82
C VAL A 227 7.45 -4.73 -2.56
N ALA A 228 8.40 -3.89 -2.14
CA ALA A 228 9.16 -4.09 -0.90
C ALA A 228 8.24 -4.02 0.34
N GLU A 229 7.32 -3.04 0.41
CA GLU A 229 6.30 -2.99 1.46
C GLU A 229 5.37 -4.20 1.42
N GLN A 230 4.83 -4.54 0.24
CA GLN A 230 3.95 -5.72 0.09
C GLN A 230 4.65 -7.01 0.55
N LEU A 231 5.92 -7.18 0.21
CA LEU A 231 6.72 -8.31 0.64
C LEU A 231 7.00 -8.28 2.15
N PHE A 232 7.31 -7.11 2.72
CA PHE A 232 7.52 -6.94 4.17
C PHE A 232 6.27 -7.36 4.94
N ILE A 233 5.11 -6.85 4.54
CA ILE A 233 3.83 -7.23 5.12
C ILE A 233 3.59 -8.72 4.93
N ALA A 234 3.86 -9.27 3.73
CA ALA A 234 3.66 -10.69 3.43
C ALA A 234 4.53 -11.65 4.28
N LEU A 235 5.61 -11.19 4.93
CA LEU A 235 6.42 -12.03 5.84
C LEU A 235 5.60 -12.59 7.02
N HIS A 236 4.48 -11.98 7.42
CA HIS A 236 3.63 -12.53 8.48
C HIS A 236 3.08 -13.94 8.17
N HIS A 237 2.95 -14.31 6.89
CA HIS A 237 2.55 -15.67 6.50
C HIS A 237 3.61 -16.72 6.89
N CYS A 238 4.89 -16.33 7.01
CA CYS A 238 5.97 -17.22 7.45
C CYS A 238 5.89 -17.55 8.95
N ALA A 239 5.05 -16.87 9.76
CA ALA A 239 4.96 -17.09 11.20
C ALA A 239 4.69 -18.57 11.57
N PRO A 240 5.24 -19.07 12.69
CA PRO A 240 4.99 -20.42 13.18
C PRO A 240 3.56 -20.58 13.70
N LYS A 241 3.08 -21.82 13.84
CA LYS A 241 1.88 -22.20 14.65
C LYS A 241 0.62 -21.31 14.49
N ASN A 242 0.37 -20.77 13.30
CA ASN A 242 -0.74 -19.84 12.99
C ASN A 242 -0.70 -18.46 13.69
N THR A 243 0.43 -18.03 14.26
CA THR A 243 0.56 -16.71 14.91
C THR A 243 0.68 -15.53 13.91
N GLY A 244 0.44 -15.76 12.61
CA GLY A 244 0.60 -14.74 11.57
C GLY A 244 -0.25 -13.48 11.77
N GLY A 245 -1.44 -13.60 12.39
CA GLY A 245 -2.27 -12.44 12.73
C GLY A 245 -1.72 -11.61 13.90
N GLU A 246 -0.94 -12.24 14.80
CA GLU A 246 -0.22 -11.55 15.87
C GLU A 246 1.06 -10.90 15.32
N GLU A 247 1.79 -11.61 14.46
CA GLU A 247 2.99 -11.09 13.79
C GLU A 247 2.67 -9.86 12.92
N TRP A 248 1.58 -9.92 12.15
CA TRP A 248 1.06 -8.78 11.38
C TRP A 248 0.74 -7.58 12.29
N LYS A 249 0.08 -7.83 13.44
CA LYS A 249 -0.29 -6.80 14.42
C LYS A 249 0.96 -6.19 15.06
N ASN A 250 1.93 -7.01 15.42
CA ASN A 250 3.20 -6.58 16.02
C ASN A 250 3.97 -5.71 15.03
N ALA A 251 4.16 -6.19 13.79
CA ALA A 251 4.80 -5.41 12.73
C ALA A 251 4.09 -4.07 12.50
N CYS A 252 2.75 -4.05 12.44
CA CYS A 252 1.97 -2.82 12.31
C CYS A 252 2.15 -1.85 13.50
N ARG A 253 2.23 -2.34 14.75
CA ARG A 253 2.55 -1.48 15.91
C ARG A 253 3.97 -0.95 15.87
N VAL A 254 4.95 -1.78 15.46
CA VAL A 254 6.36 -1.37 15.34
C VAL A 254 6.51 -0.30 14.23
N THR A 255 5.77 -0.40 13.12
CA THR A 255 5.67 0.68 12.13
C THR A 255 5.09 1.96 12.74
N ILE A 256 3.98 1.89 13.48
CA ILE A 256 3.40 3.05 14.17
C ILE A 256 4.42 3.70 15.14
N ASN A 257 5.15 2.91 15.92
CA ASN A 257 6.19 3.41 16.82
C ASN A 257 7.36 4.06 16.06
N SER A 258 7.82 3.49 14.93
CA SER A 258 8.84 4.10 14.06
C SER A 258 8.37 5.44 13.46
N ILE A 259 7.08 5.56 13.10
CA ILE A 259 6.49 6.84 12.67
C ILE A 259 6.53 7.85 13.83
N HIS A 260 6.10 7.48 15.04
CA HIS A 260 6.13 8.39 16.20
C HIS A 260 7.55 8.83 16.60
N THR A 261 8.55 7.94 16.57
CA THR A 261 9.95 8.32 16.82
C THR A 261 10.49 9.23 15.73
N THR A 262 10.24 8.92 14.46
CA THR A 262 10.62 9.79 13.32
C THR A 262 9.95 11.17 13.43
N ALA A 263 8.68 11.21 13.81
CA ALA A 263 7.92 12.44 14.02
C ALA A 263 8.53 13.32 15.12
N SER A 264 8.98 12.76 16.25
CA SER A 264 9.62 13.55 17.31
C SER A 264 10.89 14.27 16.84
N HIS A 265 11.68 13.68 15.95
CA HIS A 265 12.81 14.38 15.34
C HIS A 265 12.38 15.42 14.29
N VAL A 266 11.41 15.10 13.43
CA VAL A 266 10.94 16.01 12.36
C VAL A 266 10.19 17.23 12.90
N LEU A 267 9.37 17.05 13.94
CA LEU A 267 8.53 18.09 14.52
C LEU A 267 9.24 18.93 15.60
N ARG A 268 10.52 18.65 15.91
CA ARG A 268 11.29 19.23 17.02
C ARG A 268 11.34 20.77 17.08
N ALA A 269 11.01 21.44 15.97
CA ALA A 269 10.90 22.89 15.85
C ALA A 269 9.61 23.49 16.46
N VAL A 270 8.64 22.64 16.83
CA VAL A 270 7.34 23.00 17.41
C VAL A 270 7.19 22.32 18.77
N MET A 271 6.62 23.03 19.74
CA MET A 271 6.21 22.44 21.02
C MET A 271 4.87 21.73 20.82
N GLU A 272 4.90 20.40 20.73
CA GLU A 272 3.69 19.60 20.57
C GLU A 272 2.81 19.67 21.83
N GLN A 273 1.52 19.95 21.65
CA GLN A 273 0.50 19.88 22.72
C GLN A 273 -0.20 18.51 22.77
N TRP A 274 0.19 17.58 21.91
CA TRP A 274 -0.32 16.20 21.90
C TRP A 274 0.37 15.36 22.97
N GLU A 275 -0.42 14.51 23.63
CA GLU A 275 0.06 13.49 24.56
C GLU A 275 -0.68 12.17 24.24
N SER A 276 0.06 11.06 24.05
CA SER A 276 -0.56 9.77 23.74
C SER A 276 -1.33 9.19 24.93
N VAL A 277 -2.47 8.57 24.63
CA VAL A 277 -3.23 7.75 25.59
C VAL A 277 -2.43 6.50 26.02
N ASP A 278 -1.49 6.01 25.20
CA ASP A 278 -0.64 4.85 25.54
C ASP A 278 0.54 5.30 26.45
N PRO A 279 0.59 4.87 27.73
CA PRO A 279 1.67 5.25 28.65
C PRO A 279 3.04 4.67 28.24
N SER A 280 3.07 3.52 27.54
CA SER A 280 4.32 2.93 27.07
C SER A 280 4.95 3.77 25.95
N LEU A 281 4.11 4.31 25.06
CA LEU A 281 4.56 5.23 24.01
C LEU A 281 5.07 6.55 24.61
N ARG A 282 4.40 7.10 25.64
CA ARG A 282 4.88 8.30 26.33
C ARG A 282 6.28 8.12 26.92
N GLN A 283 6.53 7.01 27.61
CA GLN A 283 7.86 6.70 28.15
C GLN A 283 8.91 6.45 27.04
N GLN A 284 8.52 5.83 25.92
CA GLN A 284 9.43 5.61 24.78
C GLN A 284 9.77 6.91 24.03
N LEU A 285 8.88 7.91 24.05
CA LEU A 285 9.08 9.21 23.39
C LEU A 285 9.74 10.27 24.30
N SER A 286 9.86 10.02 25.61
CA SER A 286 10.48 10.97 26.55
C SER A 286 12.01 10.98 26.55
N HIS A 287 12.67 10.31 25.59
CA HIS A 287 14.12 10.41 25.44
C HIS A 287 14.53 11.82 25.00
N PRO A 288 15.54 12.44 25.65
CA PRO A 288 15.95 13.80 25.34
C PRO A 288 16.54 13.89 23.93
N ILE A 289 15.98 14.77 23.10
CA ILE A 289 16.52 15.12 21.78
C ILE A 289 17.66 16.12 21.98
N ASP A 290 18.83 15.85 21.40
CA ASP A 290 19.88 16.85 21.29
C ASP A 290 19.51 17.88 20.21
N TYR A 291 19.24 19.12 20.63
CA TYR A 291 18.91 20.24 19.75
C TYR A 291 20.14 20.95 19.18
N ALA A 292 21.36 20.65 19.66
CA ALA A 292 22.61 21.19 19.10
C ALA A 292 23.07 20.44 17.85
N LEU A 293 22.60 19.20 17.65
CA LEU A 293 22.84 18.41 16.44
C LEU A 293 21.82 18.72 15.33
N GLU A 294 22.17 18.38 14.09
CA GLU A 294 21.24 18.42 12.96
C GLU A 294 20.07 17.42 13.17
N VAL A 295 18.91 17.70 12.57
CA VAL A 295 17.77 16.77 12.57
C VAL A 295 18.22 15.39 12.07
N GLY A 296 18.06 14.35 12.87
CA GLY A 296 18.43 13.01 12.47
C GLY A 296 18.20 11.97 13.55
N SER A 297 18.40 10.71 13.17
CA SER A 297 18.50 9.58 14.11
C SER A 297 19.77 8.80 13.78
N HIS A 298 20.69 8.74 14.74
CA HIS A 298 22.00 8.10 14.57
C HIS A 298 21.98 6.59 14.86
N ALA A 299 20.94 6.10 15.53
CA ALA A 299 20.69 4.68 15.81
C ALA A 299 19.71 4.08 14.77
N PRO A 300 19.70 2.74 14.57
CA PRO A 300 18.58 2.08 13.92
C PRO A 300 17.32 2.22 14.77
N ASP A 301 16.15 2.33 14.12
CA ASP A 301 14.87 2.47 14.82
C ASP A 301 14.23 1.12 15.20
N ALA A 302 13.01 1.14 15.75
CA ALA A 302 12.27 -0.06 16.13
C ALA A 302 11.95 -1.00 14.95
N LEU A 303 11.90 -0.50 13.71
CA LEU A 303 11.80 -1.33 12.49
C LEU A 303 13.19 -1.81 12.00
N GLY A 304 14.28 -1.43 12.66
CA GLY A 304 15.66 -1.67 12.24
C GLY A 304 16.06 -0.93 10.96
N LEU A 305 15.39 0.17 10.63
CA LEU A 305 15.74 1.01 9.49
C LEU A 305 16.95 1.88 9.83
N SER A 306 17.88 2.03 8.87
CA SER A 306 19.17 2.73 9.04
C SER A 306 19.05 4.17 9.54
N SER A 307 20.16 4.72 10.03
CA SER A 307 20.27 6.13 10.41
C SER A 307 19.99 7.09 9.26
N TRP A 308 19.61 8.32 9.61
CA TRP A 308 19.29 9.40 8.67
C TRP A 308 19.60 10.77 9.29
N GLN A 309 19.84 11.77 8.42
CA GLN A 309 20.22 13.13 8.79
C GLN A 309 19.63 14.12 7.76
N GLY A 310 19.28 15.32 8.23
CA GLY A 310 18.60 16.36 7.46
C GLY A 310 17.07 16.26 7.52
N LEU A 311 16.40 17.41 7.67
CA LEU A 311 14.94 17.50 7.84
C LEU A 311 14.15 16.89 6.66
N ASP A 312 14.55 17.21 5.43
CA ASP A 312 13.98 16.66 4.19
C ASP A 312 14.02 15.13 4.17
N MET A 313 15.09 14.53 4.70
CA MET A 313 15.23 13.08 4.78
C MET A 313 14.35 12.46 5.87
N GLY A 314 14.17 13.16 6.99
CA GLY A 314 13.18 12.81 8.01
C GLY A 314 11.75 12.86 7.49
N VAL A 315 11.39 13.91 6.75
CA VAL A 315 10.08 14.03 6.09
C VAL A 315 9.86 12.90 5.10
N LYS A 316 10.85 12.59 4.24
CA LYS A 316 10.78 11.46 3.29
C LYS A 316 10.55 10.13 4.00
N ARG A 317 11.33 9.83 5.06
CA ARG A 317 11.16 8.64 5.91
C ARG A 317 9.77 8.59 6.53
N LEU A 318 9.28 9.70 7.09
CA LEU A 318 7.97 9.81 7.72
C LEU A 318 6.84 9.54 6.71
N VAL A 319 6.93 10.12 5.51
CA VAL A 319 5.97 9.91 4.41
C VAL A 319 5.99 8.46 3.90
N GLU A 320 7.17 7.82 3.81
CA GLU A 320 7.30 6.43 3.40
C GLU A 320 6.77 5.46 4.47
N LEU A 321 7.03 5.71 5.76
CA LEU A 321 6.44 4.91 6.84
C LEU A 321 4.91 5.06 6.92
N LEU A 322 4.37 6.25 6.63
CA LEU A 322 2.93 6.47 6.48
C LEU A 322 2.37 5.77 5.22
N ARG A 323 3.16 5.67 4.14
CA ARG A 323 2.82 4.86 2.96
C ARG A 323 2.73 3.39 3.35
N MET A 324 3.72 2.89 4.10
CA MET A 324 3.79 1.52 4.59
C MET A 324 2.60 1.17 5.49
N LEU A 325 2.21 2.06 6.41
CA LEU A 325 1.01 1.91 7.23
C LEU A 325 -0.27 1.89 6.39
N SER A 326 -0.36 2.73 5.34
CA SER A 326 -1.46 2.67 4.37
C SER A 326 -1.48 1.35 3.59
N THR A 327 -0.32 0.76 3.28
CA THR A 327 -0.20 -0.52 2.58
C THR A 327 -0.55 -1.69 3.52
N PHE A 328 -0.17 -1.64 4.80
CA PHE A 328 -0.65 -2.59 5.83
C PHE A 328 -2.18 -2.64 5.83
N LEU A 329 -2.83 -1.47 6.00
CA LEU A 329 -4.29 -1.36 6.04
C LEU A 329 -4.99 -1.81 4.75
N SER A 330 -4.32 -1.70 3.59
CA SER A 330 -4.92 -2.01 2.28
C SER A 330 -4.64 -3.42 1.77
N THR A 331 -3.81 -4.20 2.46
CA THR A 331 -3.33 -5.52 1.99
C THR A 331 -4.23 -6.63 2.53
N ALA A 332 -4.86 -7.39 1.62
CA ALA A 332 -5.67 -8.56 1.98
C ALA A 332 -4.80 -9.68 2.57
N THR A 333 -5.23 -10.26 3.70
CA THR A 333 -4.54 -11.34 4.41
C THR A 333 -5.32 -12.64 4.32
N ALA A 334 -4.63 -13.78 4.35
CA ALA A 334 -5.28 -15.11 4.30
C ALA A 334 -5.98 -15.49 5.62
N SER A 335 -5.70 -14.77 6.71
CA SER A 335 -6.31 -14.94 8.03
C SER A 335 -6.80 -13.59 8.59
N THR A 336 -7.66 -13.64 9.60
CA THR A 336 -8.17 -12.45 10.30
C THR A 336 -7.06 -11.74 11.08
N VAL A 337 -6.93 -10.42 10.91
CA VAL A 337 -5.94 -9.58 11.60
C VAL A 337 -6.59 -8.53 12.51
N SER A 338 -5.89 -8.16 13.59
CA SER A 338 -6.36 -7.19 14.59
C SER A 338 -5.79 -5.80 14.30
N ILE A 339 -6.51 -4.97 13.55
CA ILE A 339 -6.10 -3.60 13.21
C ILE A 339 -6.09 -2.70 14.48
N PRO A 340 -4.98 -2.02 14.83
CA PRO A 340 -4.88 -1.16 16.01
C PRO A 340 -5.47 0.24 15.74
N VAL A 341 -6.78 0.31 15.46
CA VAL A 341 -7.48 1.54 15.01
C VAL A 341 -7.21 2.76 15.91
N GLY A 342 -7.24 2.58 17.23
CA GLY A 342 -6.96 3.66 18.19
C GLY A 342 -5.55 4.26 18.04
N SER A 343 -4.52 3.42 17.88
CA SER A 343 -3.14 3.88 17.68
C SER A 343 -2.94 4.56 16.31
N VAL A 344 -3.69 4.16 15.27
CA VAL A 344 -3.68 4.86 13.97
C VAL A 344 -4.30 6.26 14.10
N LEU A 345 -5.40 6.40 14.84
CA LEU A 345 -6.08 7.69 15.04
C LEU A 345 -5.33 8.64 15.98
N ASP A 346 -4.65 8.10 16.99
CA ASP A 346 -3.75 8.86 17.88
C ASP A 346 -2.54 9.40 17.10
N LEU A 347 -1.94 8.55 16.24
CA LEU A 347 -0.87 8.95 15.34
C LEU A 347 -1.30 10.05 14.35
N THR A 348 -2.47 9.92 13.71
CA THR A 348 -2.94 10.97 12.79
C THR A 348 -3.39 12.22 13.53
N ALA A 349 -3.92 12.11 14.76
CA ALA A 349 -4.21 13.26 15.61
C ALA A 349 -2.93 14.06 15.92
N ARG A 350 -1.85 13.38 16.36
CA ARG A 350 -0.53 14.00 16.57
C ARG A 350 -0.08 14.75 15.33
N LEU A 351 0.06 14.03 14.21
CA LEU A 351 0.63 14.58 12.99
C LEU A 351 -0.22 15.70 12.39
N MET A 352 -1.55 15.62 12.45
CA MET A 352 -2.46 16.67 11.96
C MET A 352 -2.66 17.84 12.92
N SER A 353 -2.19 17.76 14.17
CA SER A 353 -2.28 18.88 15.12
C SER A 353 -1.33 20.02 14.74
N VAL A 354 -0.13 19.68 14.22
CA VAL A 354 0.90 20.63 13.81
C VAL A 354 0.66 21.06 12.36
N VAL A 355 -0.08 22.16 12.17
CA VAL A 355 -0.39 22.73 10.85
C VAL A 355 0.58 23.85 10.45
N VAL A 356 0.56 24.27 9.18
CA VAL A 356 1.21 25.52 8.77
C VAL A 356 0.56 26.72 9.48
N PRO A 357 1.34 27.63 10.10
CA PRO A 357 0.78 28.81 10.76
C PRO A 357 -0.03 29.71 9.80
N SER A 358 -1.19 30.16 10.29
CA SER A 358 -2.04 31.17 9.68
C SER A 358 -2.27 32.30 10.70
N ASP A 359 -2.83 33.44 10.27
CA ASP A 359 -3.04 34.65 11.09
C ASP A 359 -3.95 34.45 12.32
N ALA A 360 -4.52 33.25 12.49
CA ALA A 360 -5.42 32.86 13.58
C ALA A 360 -4.97 31.58 14.33
N SER A 361 -3.71 31.14 14.21
CA SER A 361 -3.20 29.92 14.86
C SER A 361 -1.90 30.14 15.65
N ASP A 362 -2.00 30.22 16.98
CA ASP A 362 -0.86 30.33 17.89
C ASP A 362 -0.12 28.99 18.04
N ILE A 363 0.79 28.70 17.11
CA ILE A 363 1.68 27.53 17.18
C ILE A 363 2.92 27.88 17.98
N GLN A 364 3.03 27.31 19.19
CA GLN A 364 4.18 27.51 20.06
C GLN A 364 5.42 26.86 19.45
N ALA A 365 6.37 27.69 19.00
CA ALA A 365 7.64 27.22 18.45
C ALA A 365 8.65 26.88 19.55
N ASN A 366 9.53 25.92 19.29
CA ASN A 366 10.67 25.63 20.15
C ASN A 366 11.74 26.74 20.00
N PRO A 367 12.10 27.48 21.06
CA PRO A 367 13.09 28.56 20.98
C PRO A 367 14.53 28.07 20.79
N GLN A 368 14.80 26.78 20.95
CA GLN A 368 16.14 26.19 20.77
C GLN A 368 16.46 25.86 19.30
N ILE A 369 15.46 25.88 18.41
CA ILE A 369 15.60 25.53 16.99
C ILE A 369 15.67 26.76 16.10
N SER A 370 16.49 26.69 15.05
CA SER A 370 16.68 27.77 14.09
C SER A 370 15.38 28.13 13.36
N ARG A 371 15.19 29.43 13.10
CA ARG A 371 14.04 29.94 12.33
C ARG A 371 13.93 29.28 10.95
N THR A 372 15.06 29.02 10.30
CA THR A 372 15.15 28.41 8.96
C THR A 372 14.75 26.93 8.96
N GLU A 373 15.16 26.14 9.96
CA GLU A 373 14.69 24.75 10.12
C GLU A 373 13.17 24.70 10.30
N ARG A 374 12.62 25.60 11.11
CA ARG A 374 11.17 25.73 11.33
C ARG A 374 10.41 26.15 10.07
N GLU A 375 10.93 27.10 9.29
CA GLU A 375 10.33 27.53 8.02
C GLU A 375 10.38 26.41 6.96
N ASN A 376 11.45 25.62 6.93
CA ASN A 376 11.55 24.42 6.09
C ASN A 376 10.55 23.33 6.52
N LEU A 377 10.31 23.14 7.82
CA LEU A 377 9.28 22.21 8.32
C LEU A 377 7.90 22.62 7.81
N PHE A 378 7.53 23.89 7.95
CA PHE A 378 6.23 24.40 7.50
C PHE A 378 6.05 24.30 5.97
N ALA A 379 7.12 24.34 5.18
CA ALA A 379 7.04 24.07 3.73
C ALA A 379 6.65 22.61 3.41
N GLU A 380 7.04 21.66 4.27
CA GLU A 380 6.88 20.22 4.03
C GLU A 380 5.71 19.55 4.80
N LEU A 381 5.16 20.18 5.85
CA LEU A 381 3.95 19.69 6.54
C LEU A 381 2.82 19.24 5.59
N PRO A 382 2.48 19.98 4.50
CA PRO A 382 1.43 19.54 3.58
C PRO A 382 1.72 18.22 2.84
N HIS A 383 2.98 17.77 2.75
CA HIS A 383 3.31 16.44 2.23
C HIS A 383 3.05 15.34 3.27
N VAL A 384 3.37 15.60 4.53
CA VAL A 384 3.08 14.71 5.67
C VAL A 384 1.57 14.56 5.86
N HIS A 385 0.81 15.66 5.82
CA HIS A 385 -0.66 15.63 5.90
C HIS A 385 -1.29 14.89 4.73
N VAL A 386 -0.79 15.04 3.50
CA VAL A 386 -1.24 14.24 2.35
C VAL A 386 -0.98 12.74 2.55
N ALA A 387 0.08 12.34 3.26
CA ALA A 387 0.30 10.95 3.63
C ALA A 387 -0.68 10.48 4.73
N CYS A 388 -0.89 11.27 5.78
CA CYS A 388 -1.86 10.97 6.84
C CYS A 388 -3.30 10.83 6.31
N ILE A 389 -3.72 11.71 5.40
CA ILE A 389 -5.03 11.66 4.73
C ILE A 389 -5.19 10.37 3.90
N LYS A 390 -4.11 9.81 3.31
CA LYS A 390 -4.15 8.50 2.66
C LYS A 390 -4.35 7.37 3.66
N VAL A 391 -3.64 7.39 4.80
CA VAL A 391 -3.80 6.39 5.88
C VAL A 391 -5.25 6.35 6.38
N LEU A 392 -5.85 7.51 6.67
CA LEU A 392 -7.25 7.60 7.10
C LEU A 392 -8.23 7.13 6.01
N ARG A 393 -7.92 7.41 4.73
CA ARG A 393 -8.72 6.92 3.61
C ARG A 393 -8.60 5.41 3.41
N ALA A 394 -7.42 4.83 3.59
CA ALA A 394 -7.21 3.38 3.58
C ALA A 394 -8.00 2.72 4.72
N LEU A 395 -7.89 3.27 5.94
CA LEU A 395 -8.64 2.81 7.12
C LEU A 395 -10.16 2.76 6.86
N ILE A 396 -10.74 3.81 6.28
CA ILE A 396 -12.18 3.83 5.94
C ILE A 396 -12.52 2.85 4.82
N ASN A 397 -11.73 2.79 3.74
CA ASN A 397 -11.97 1.84 2.65
C ASN A 397 -11.88 0.37 3.11
N THR A 398 -11.08 0.07 4.13
CA THR A 398 -10.89 -1.30 4.65
C THR A 398 -11.93 -1.68 5.70
N LEU A 399 -12.36 -0.74 6.53
CA LEU A 399 -13.37 -0.99 7.57
C LEU A 399 -14.82 -0.79 7.07
N GLU A 400 -15.01 -0.07 5.98
CA GLU A 400 -16.33 0.29 5.40
C GLU A 400 -17.33 0.77 6.46
N THR A 401 -18.40 0.02 6.74
CA THR A 401 -19.42 0.34 7.74
C THR A 401 -18.91 0.23 9.18
N ALA A 402 -17.86 -0.55 9.45
CA ALA A 402 -17.22 -0.58 10.76
C ALA A 402 -16.41 0.69 11.08
N ALA A 403 -16.20 1.59 10.10
CA ALA A 403 -15.58 2.90 10.33
C ALA A 403 -16.53 3.92 10.99
N ILE A 404 -17.84 3.66 11.03
CA ILE A 404 -18.85 4.64 11.51
C ILE A 404 -18.53 5.24 12.89
N PRO A 405 -18.11 4.48 13.94
CA PRO A 405 -17.81 5.05 15.26
C PRO A 405 -16.65 6.05 15.28
N VAL A 406 -15.72 5.98 14.31
CA VAL A 406 -14.53 6.85 14.23
C VAL A 406 -14.62 7.90 13.12
N ALA A 407 -15.63 7.81 12.25
CA ALA A 407 -15.79 8.67 11.08
C ALA A 407 -15.97 10.15 11.43
N GLN A 408 -16.56 10.49 12.58
CA GLN A 408 -16.65 11.88 13.07
C GLN A 408 -15.26 12.44 13.37
N THR A 409 -14.44 11.71 14.13
CA THR A 409 -13.06 12.12 14.48
C THR A 409 -12.20 12.29 13.23
N ILE A 410 -12.34 11.38 12.24
CA ILE A 410 -11.64 11.49 10.96
C ILE A 410 -12.11 12.73 10.17
N LEU A 411 -13.42 13.02 10.15
CA LEU A 411 -13.97 14.22 9.53
C LEU A 411 -13.45 15.50 10.20
N GLU A 412 -13.35 15.53 11.53
CA GLU A 412 -12.84 16.68 12.29
C GLU A 412 -11.34 16.91 12.07
N GLN A 413 -10.51 15.87 12.13
CA GLN A 413 -9.08 15.94 11.74
C GLN A 413 -8.92 16.45 10.29
N THR A 414 -9.75 15.96 9.37
CA THR A 414 -9.75 16.39 7.96
C THR A 414 -10.14 17.87 7.79
N LEU A 415 -11.15 18.33 8.53
CA LEU A 415 -11.61 19.73 8.51
C LEU A 415 -10.59 20.69 9.13
N TRP A 416 -9.85 20.26 10.16
CA TRP A 416 -8.78 21.03 10.79
C TRP A 416 -7.66 21.33 9.78
N VAL A 417 -7.04 20.29 9.21
CA VAL A 417 -5.98 20.42 8.19
C VAL A 417 -6.47 21.21 6.97
N PHE A 418 -7.70 20.98 6.51
CA PHE A 418 -8.24 21.72 5.37
C PHE A 418 -8.31 23.23 5.62
N ARG A 419 -8.71 23.68 6.81
CA ARG A 419 -8.82 25.12 7.12
C ARG A 419 -7.48 25.83 7.04
N ALA A 420 -6.42 25.23 7.59
CA ALA A 420 -5.07 25.78 7.55
C ALA A 420 -4.43 25.66 6.15
N GLU A 421 -4.55 24.51 5.49
CA GLU A 421 -3.72 24.17 4.32
C GLU A 421 -4.47 24.15 2.98
N LYS A 422 -5.71 24.67 2.91
CA LYS A 422 -6.48 24.73 1.66
C LYS A 422 -5.78 25.48 0.52
N PHE A 423 -4.73 26.27 0.76
CA PHE A 423 -3.90 26.81 -0.32
C PHE A 423 -3.24 25.71 -1.19
N ASN A 424 -2.89 24.56 -0.60
CA ASN A 424 -2.15 23.49 -1.29
C ASN A 424 -3.08 22.58 -2.12
N LYS A 425 -2.84 22.53 -3.44
CA LYS A 425 -3.61 21.69 -4.39
C LYS A 425 -3.54 20.18 -4.07
N LYS A 426 -2.44 19.69 -3.47
CA LYS A 426 -2.29 18.28 -3.06
C LYS A 426 -3.20 17.96 -1.87
N ILE A 427 -3.27 18.86 -0.88
CA ILE A 427 -4.18 18.77 0.27
C ILE A 427 -5.62 18.73 -0.22
N ARG A 428 -6.06 19.73 -1.00
CA ARG A 428 -7.44 19.77 -1.54
C ARG A 428 -7.84 18.50 -2.29
N THR A 429 -6.98 18.01 -3.20
CA THR A 429 -7.21 16.75 -3.93
C THR A 429 -7.40 15.54 -2.99
N SER A 430 -6.63 15.50 -1.90
CA SER A 430 -6.63 14.38 -0.95
C SER A 430 -7.82 14.45 0.01
N VAL A 431 -8.11 15.65 0.54
CA VAL A 431 -9.30 15.94 1.37
C VAL A 431 -10.57 15.59 0.59
N TYR A 432 -10.73 16.07 -0.65
CA TYR A 432 -11.93 15.74 -1.45
C TYR A 432 -12.09 14.23 -1.64
N GLY A 433 -10.99 13.48 -1.81
CA GLY A 433 -11.00 12.02 -1.90
C GLY A 433 -11.37 11.30 -0.59
N LEU A 434 -10.97 11.84 0.57
CA LEU A 434 -11.32 11.31 1.90
C LEU A 434 -12.77 11.67 2.29
N THR A 435 -13.19 12.92 2.10
CA THR A 435 -14.59 13.34 2.31
C THR A 435 -15.55 12.56 1.41
N THR A 436 -15.17 12.28 0.16
CA THR A 436 -15.96 11.40 -0.74
C THR A 436 -16.10 9.98 -0.21
N ALA A 437 -15.10 9.45 0.50
CA ALA A 437 -15.20 8.12 1.14
C ALA A 437 -16.10 8.17 2.37
N LEU A 438 -15.88 9.12 3.29
CA LEU A 438 -16.72 9.36 4.46
C LEU A 438 -18.21 9.48 4.10
N LEU A 439 -18.54 10.32 3.12
CA LEU A 439 -19.93 10.59 2.74
C LEU A 439 -20.70 9.35 2.29
N LYS A 440 -20.05 8.34 1.70
CA LYS A 440 -20.70 7.08 1.31
C LYS A 440 -21.18 6.25 2.48
N HIS A 441 -20.51 6.35 3.64
CA HIS A 441 -20.80 5.52 4.82
C HIS A 441 -21.60 6.28 5.89
N ILE A 442 -21.30 7.56 6.12
CA ILE A 442 -21.98 8.38 7.16
C ILE A 442 -22.91 9.47 6.63
N GLY A 443 -22.89 9.79 5.33
CA GLY A 443 -23.63 10.91 4.73
C GLY A 443 -25.09 11.02 5.18
N PRO A 444 -25.92 9.97 5.02
CA PRO A 444 -27.33 10.00 5.39
C PRO A 444 -27.60 10.22 6.89
N ALA A 445 -26.62 9.92 7.75
CA ALA A 445 -26.70 10.10 9.20
C ALA A 445 -26.10 11.44 9.68
N MET A 446 -25.62 12.31 8.76
CA MET A 446 -25.02 13.59 9.14
C MET A 446 -26.06 14.58 9.65
N ASN A 447 -25.89 15.02 10.90
CA ASN A 447 -26.68 16.11 11.48
C ASN A 447 -26.36 17.47 10.83
N ARG A 448 -27.23 18.47 11.06
CA ARG A 448 -27.09 19.83 10.50
C ARG A 448 -25.75 20.52 10.80
N LYS A 449 -25.14 20.29 11.97
CA LYS A 449 -23.81 20.87 12.30
C LYS A 449 -22.73 20.27 11.39
N ASN A 450 -22.72 18.95 11.24
CA ASN A 450 -21.78 18.23 10.37
C ASN A 450 -21.94 18.58 8.89
N VAL A 451 -23.16 18.82 8.41
CA VAL A 451 -23.38 19.32 7.04
C VAL A 451 -22.90 20.76 6.89
N SER A 452 -23.14 21.62 7.90
CA SER A 452 -22.69 23.01 7.86
C SER A 452 -21.17 23.16 7.86
N SER A 453 -20.42 22.28 8.54
CA SER A 453 -18.96 22.35 8.62
C SER A 453 -18.27 22.00 7.29
N LEU A 454 -18.91 21.21 6.42
CA LEU A 454 -18.45 20.93 5.06
C LEU A 454 -18.52 22.15 4.11
N THR A 455 -19.22 23.24 4.48
CA THR A 455 -19.48 24.37 3.57
C THR A 455 -18.22 24.95 2.93
N ASP A 456 -17.14 25.13 3.69
CA ASP A 456 -15.89 25.70 3.17
C ASP A 456 -15.18 24.75 2.17
N ILE A 457 -15.26 23.44 2.41
CA ILE A 457 -14.80 22.42 1.45
C ILE A 457 -15.63 22.50 0.17
N ILE A 458 -16.96 22.58 0.28
CA ILE A 458 -17.88 22.61 -0.87
C ILE A 458 -17.67 23.86 -1.73
N ARG A 459 -17.52 25.04 -1.13
CA ARG A 459 -17.23 26.29 -1.88
C ARG A 459 -15.87 26.26 -2.56
N THR A 460 -14.83 25.80 -1.85
CA THR A 460 -13.49 25.67 -2.43
C THR A 460 -13.50 24.67 -3.59
N CYS A 461 -14.22 23.56 -3.44
CA CYS A 461 -14.45 22.56 -4.47
C CYS A 461 -15.14 23.15 -5.71
N CYS A 462 -16.14 24.01 -5.54
CA CYS A 462 -16.76 24.77 -6.63
C CYS A 462 -15.75 25.72 -7.32
N SER A 463 -14.93 26.43 -6.54
CA SER A 463 -13.91 27.35 -7.06
C SER A 463 -12.77 26.65 -7.85
N ASP A 464 -12.41 25.42 -7.48
CA ASP A 464 -11.41 24.58 -8.19
C ASP A 464 -11.91 24.07 -9.55
N LEU A 465 -13.22 23.94 -9.71
CA LEU A 465 -13.89 23.45 -10.92
C LEU A 465 -14.10 24.56 -11.94
N LEU A 466 -14.56 25.72 -11.49
CA LEU A 466 -14.74 26.91 -12.33
C LEU A 466 -13.41 27.34 -12.99
N PRO A 467 -13.43 27.87 -14.22
CA PRO A 467 -12.25 28.55 -14.76
C PRO A 467 -11.97 29.79 -13.91
N SER A 468 -10.78 29.89 -13.32
CA SER A 468 -10.41 31.01 -12.46
C SER A 468 -10.61 32.33 -13.18
N GLY A 469 -11.63 33.10 -12.78
CA GLY A 469 -11.72 34.51 -13.10
C GLY A 469 -10.47 35.19 -12.56
N GLY A 470 -9.79 35.98 -13.39
CA GLY A 470 -8.54 36.62 -12.98
C GLY A 470 -8.75 37.43 -11.70
N GLU A 471 -7.86 37.26 -10.73
CA GLU A 471 -7.94 37.96 -9.46
C GLU A 471 -7.93 39.46 -9.69
N ILE A 472 -9.09 40.09 -9.45
CA ILE A 472 -9.14 41.53 -9.23
C ILE A 472 -8.64 41.72 -7.80
N THR A 473 -7.33 41.89 -7.66
CA THR A 473 -6.70 42.25 -6.39
C THR A 473 -7.39 43.49 -5.85
N LYS A 474 -8.05 43.35 -4.69
CA LYS A 474 -8.45 44.49 -3.88
C LYS A 474 -7.20 45.02 -3.19
N GLU A 475 -6.44 45.84 -3.89
CA GLU A 475 -5.34 46.57 -3.27
C GLU A 475 -5.88 47.45 -2.14
N SER A 476 -5.17 47.44 -1.02
CA SER A 476 -5.57 48.10 0.22
C SER A 476 -5.60 49.62 0.04
N SER A 477 -6.73 50.24 0.39
CA SER A 477 -6.89 51.68 0.33
C SER A 477 -6.11 52.38 1.45
N ASP A 478 -5.05 53.11 1.13
CA ASP A 478 -4.58 54.19 2.00
C ASP A 478 -3.90 55.34 1.24
N THR A 479 -4.60 56.48 1.12
CA THR A 479 -4.08 57.83 1.36
C THR A 479 -5.17 58.88 1.13
N LYS A 480 -5.10 60.01 1.85
CA LYS A 480 -6.08 61.11 1.76
C LYS A 480 -5.81 62.03 0.56
N GLY A 481 -6.79 62.22 -0.32
CA GLY A 481 -6.78 63.25 -1.36
C GLY A 481 -8.17 63.85 -1.59
N LYS A 482 -8.33 65.17 -1.41
CA LYS A 482 -9.58 65.89 -1.70
C LYS A 482 -9.65 66.33 -3.16
N SER A 483 -10.62 65.83 -3.91
CA SER A 483 -11.25 66.58 -5.01
C SER A 483 -12.70 66.10 -5.19
N LYS A 484 -13.47 66.77 -6.06
CA LYS A 484 -14.94 66.67 -6.10
C LYS A 484 -15.42 66.42 -7.54
N THR A 485 -16.39 65.53 -7.69
CA THR A 485 -17.27 65.35 -8.88
C THR A 485 -16.60 65.28 -10.27
N ASN A 486 -16.60 64.09 -10.88
CA ASN A 486 -17.63 63.84 -11.91
C ASN A 486 -17.84 62.33 -12.17
N SER A 487 -18.93 62.00 -12.85
CA SER A 487 -19.31 60.63 -13.22
C SER A 487 -19.32 60.45 -14.75
N GLY A 488 -19.17 59.21 -15.22
CA GLY A 488 -19.50 58.83 -16.61
C GLY A 488 -18.37 58.89 -17.65
N ALA A 489 -17.43 57.94 -17.59
CA ALA A 489 -16.55 57.62 -18.73
C ALA A 489 -16.07 56.15 -18.67
N VAL A 490 -16.95 55.19 -18.96
CA VAL A 490 -16.54 53.78 -19.16
C VAL A 490 -15.93 53.66 -20.55
N ASN A 491 -14.63 53.36 -20.62
CA ASN A 491 -13.89 53.43 -21.88
C ASN A 491 -14.26 52.28 -22.84
N ALA A 492 -14.92 52.62 -23.96
CA ALA A 492 -15.49 51.66 -24.91
C ALA A 492 -14.45 50.75 -25.59
N ASP A 493 -13.21 51.20 -25.75
CA ASP A 493 -12.14 50.43 -26.40
C ASP A 493 -11.82 49.10 -25.69
N PHE A 494 -12.14 48.98 -24.40
CA PHE A 494 -11.98 47.75 -23.63
C PHE A 494 -12.88 46.59 -24.12
N PHE A 495 -14.00 46.90 -24.80
CA PHE A 495 -14.87 45.89 -25.41
C PHE A 495 -14.45 45.53 -26.85
N LEU A 496 -13.76 46.41 -27.56
CA LEU A 496 -13.51 46.29 -29.00
C LEU A 496 -12.19 45.57 -29.36
N ASN A 497 -11.27 45.40 -28.41
CA ASN A 497 -9.96 44.75 -28.65
C ASN A 497 -9.85 43.34 -28.03
N PRO A 498 -10.32 42.26 -28.71
CA PRO A 498 -10.10 40.89 -28.25
C PRO A 498 -8.61 40.47 -28.32
N SER A 499 -7.84 41.10 -29.20
CA SER A 499 -6.39 40.91 -29.41
C SER A 499 -5.56 41.11 -28.13
N LEU A 500 -5.91 42.10 -27.29
CA LEU A 500 -5.21 42.38 -26.03
C LEU A 500 -5.33 41.24 -24.99
N LYS A 501 -6.31 40.34 -25.14
CA LYS A 501 -6.42 39.13 -24.30
C LYS A 501 -5.40 38.06 -24.65
N GLN A 502 -4.73 38.16 -25.80
CA GLN A 502 -3.80 37.13 -26.29
C GLN A 502 -2.37 37.34 -25.78
N GLY A 503 -1.93 38.59 -25.65
CA GLY A 503 -0.58 38.94 -25.14
C GLY A 503 -0.31 38.63 -23.67
N ARG A 504 -1.36 38.37 -22.86
CA ARG A 504 -1.24 38.02 -21.42
C ARG A 504 -1.69 36.59 -21.09
N ARG A 505 -1.81 35.71 -22.10
CA ARG A 505 -2.39 34.36 -21.99
C ARG A 505 -1.40 33.21 -21.82
N THR A 506 -0.11 33.50 -21.66
CA THR A 506 0.96 32.50 -21.48
C THR A 506 0.97 31.81 -20.11
N ASN A 507 0.42 32.44 -19.07
CA ASN A 507 0.37 31.91 -17.69
C ASN A 507 -1.06 31.61 -17.21
N ALA A 508 -1.88 30.96 -18.04
CA ALA A 508 -3.09 30.30 -17.52
C ALA A 508 -2.65 29.06 -16.71
N PRO A 509 -2.97 28.94 -15.41
CA PRO A 509 -2.58 27.78 -14.63
C PRO A 509 -3.27 26.54 -15.21
N THR A 510 -2.47 25.57 -15.64
CA THR A 510 -2.98 24.33 -16.23
C THR A 510 -3.91 23.63 -15.24
N LYS A 511 -5.19 23.46 -15.61
CA LYS A 511 -6.18 22.79 -14.76
C LYS A 511 -5.69 21.39 -14.42
N SER A 512 -5.25 21.17 -13.19
CA SER A 512 -4.71 19.87 -12.76
C SER A 512 -5.84 18.84 -12.79
N PRO A 513 -5.82 17.85 -13.72
CA PRO A 513 -7.00 17.02 -14.00
C PRO A 513 -7.37 16.11 -12.82
N ARG A 514 -6.41 15.79 -11.96
CA ARG A 514 -6.63 15.04 -10.70
C ARG A 514 -7.48 15.83 -9.69
N LEU A 515 -7.23 17.14 -9.54
CA LEU A 515 -7.99 18.02 -8.64
C LEU A 515 -9.41 18.22 -9.15
N SER A 516 -9.57 18.55 -10.45
CA SER A 516 -10.87 18.70 -11.10
C SER A 516 -11.73 17.43 -10.96
N ARG A 517 -11.15 16.25 -11.19
CA ARG A 517 -11.84 14.96 -11.00
C ARG A 517 -12.20 14.70 -9.53
N ALA A 518 -11.30 15.00 -8.59
CA ALA A 518 -11.59 14.83 -7.16
C ALA A 518 -12.72 15.77 -6.69
N ALA A 519 -12.77 17.00 -7.21
CA ALA A 519 -13.81 17.97 -6.93
C ALA A 519 -15.18 17.56 -7.54
N SER A 520 -15.20 17.18 -8.82
CA SER A 520 -16.39 16.62 -9.50
C SER A 520 -16.99 15.44 -8.73
N ASN A 521 -16.15 14.45 -8.39
CA ASN A 521 -16.56 13.29 -7.58
C ASN A 521 -17.13 13.70 -6.21
N LEU A 522 -16.57 14.73 -5.55
CA LEU A 522 -17.05 15.21 -4.27
C LEU A 522 -18.42 15.90 -4.41
N LEU A 523 -18.63 16.75 -5.42
CA LEU A 523 -19.93 17.39 -5.65
C LEU A 523 -21.02 16.34 -5.93
N GLN A 524 -20.71 15.33 -6.73
CA GLN A 524 -21.61 14.19 -6.95
C GLN A 524 -21.91 13.46 -5.63
N ALA A 525 -20.90 13.16 -4.81
CA ALA A 525 -21.08 12.47 -3.53
C ALA A 525 -21.88 13.29 -2.50
N VAL A 526 -21.67 14.61 -2.43
CA VAL A 526 -22.47 15.53 -1.61
C VAL A 526 -23.93 15.48 -2.05
N LEU A 527 -24.20 15.67 -3.34
CA LEU A 527 -25.55 15.64 -3.90
C LEU A 527 -26.24 14.27 -3.77
N THR A 528 -25.49 13.18 -3.66
CA THR A 528 -26.02 11.80 -3.58
C THR A 528 -26.27 11.34 -2.14
N HIS A 529 -25.42 11.74 -1.19
CA HIS A 529 -25.40 11.14 0.16
C HIS A 529 -25.71 12.12 1.32
N VAL A 530 -25.70 13.44 1.11
CA VAL A 530 -25.99 14.42 2.19
C VAL A 530 -27.49 14.71 2.26
N PRO A 531 -28.12 14.69 3.46
CA PRO A 531 -29.50 15.13 3.65
C PRO A 531 -29.73 16.55 3.14
N MET A 532 -30.50 16.68 2.06
CA MET A 532 -30.70 17.96 1.35
C MET A 532 -31.34 19.04 2.23
N GLU A 533 -32.14 18.66 3.22
CA GLU A 533 -32.74 19.53 4.25
C GLU A 533 -31.72 20.35 5.05
N TYR A 534 -30.48 19.87 5.18
CA TYR A 534 -29.44 20.49 5.99
C TYR A 534 -28.41 21.29 5.18
N LEU A 535 -28.45 21.20 3.84
CA LEU A 535 -27.58 21.99 2.98
C LEU A 535 -28.14 23.42 2.87
N ALA A 536 -27.30 24.44 3.09
CA ALA A 536 -27.75 25.82 2.98
C ALA A 536 -28.15 26.15 1.52
N PRO A 537 -29.34 26.73 1.25
CA PRO A 537 -29.77 27.09 -0.10
C PRO A 537 -28.76 27.86 -0.97
N PRO A 538 -27.99 28.86 -0.49
CA PRO A 538 -26.97 29.51 -1.32
C PRO A 538 -25.84 28.56 -1.74
N VAL A 539 -25.49 27.56 -0.91
CA VAL A 539 -24.47 26.55 -1.24
C VAL A 539 -24.99 25.58 -2.30
N ARG A 540 -26.27 25.18 -2.23
CA ARG A 540 -26.91 24.38 -3.30
C ARG A 540 -26.92 25.15 -4.63
N ALA A 541 -27.28 26.43 -4.63
CA ALA A 541 -27.25 27.27 -5.82
C ALA A 541 -25.83 27.46 -6.40
N GLU A 542 -24.80 27.50 -5.54
CA GLU A 542 -23.39 27.57 -5.93
C GLU A 542 -22.91 26.27 -6.59
N ILE A 543 -23.32 25.10 -6.05
CA ILE A 543 -23.12 23.78 -6.68
C ILE A 543 -23.81 23.71 -8.03
N ASP A 544 -25.12 23.99 -8.08
CA ASP A 544 -25.94 23.88 -9.30
C ASP A 544 -25.42 24.80 -10.42
N ARG A 545 -25.01 26.03 -10.08
CA ARG A 545 -24.32 26.92 -11.02
C ARG A 545 -23.01 26.31 -11.53
N THR A 546 -22.20 25.74 -10.63
CA THR A 546 -20.89 25.18 -10.98
C THR A 546 -21.02 24.00 -11.95
N ILE A 547 -21.89 23.02 -11.65
CA ILE A 547 -22.04 21.79 -12.43
C ILE A 547 -22.64 22.06 -13.83
N ILE A 548 -23.49 23.07 -13.97
CA ILE A 548 -23.92 23.59 -15.28
C ILE A 548 -22.74 24.24 -16.01
N MET A 549 -21.98 25.12 -15.33
CA MET A 549 -20.85 25.84 -15.94
C MET A 549 -19.66 24.94 -16.33
N THR A 550 -19.49 23.77 -15.69
CA THR A 550 -18.49 22.77 -16.08
C THR A 550 -19.04 21.69 -17.01
N SER A 551 -20.37 21.61 -17.19
CA SER A 551 -21.05 20.51 -17.88
C SER A 551 -20.66 19.13 -17.30
N ASP A 552 -20.86 18.96 -15.99
CA ASP A 552 -20.70 17.67 -15.32
C ASP A 552 -22.01 16.87 -15.38
N LYS A 553 -22.08 15.88 -16.30
CA LYS A 553 -23.25 14.99 -16.44
C LYS A 553 -23.66 14.35 -15.12
N ASN A 554 -22.70 13.79 -14.38
CA ASN A 554 -22.97 12.93 -13.23
C ASN A 554 -23.44 13.76 -12.03
N ALA A 555 -22.81 14.91 -11.80
CA ALA A 555 -23.24 15.82 -10.75
C ALA A 555 -24.58 16.50 -11.09
N MET A 556 -24.83 16.87 -12.36
CA MET A 556 -26.15 17.36 -12.79
C MET A 556 -27.25 16.31 -12.61
N TYR A 557 -26.99 15.05 -12.98
CA TYR A 557 -27.94 13.95 -12.78
C TYR A 557 -28.26 13.73 -11.28
N ALA A 558 -27.25 13.74 -10.41
CA ALA A 558 -27.45 13.66 -8.95
C ALA A 558 -28.25 14.86 -8.39
N SER A 559 -28.01 16.08 -8.88
CA SER A 559 -28.75 17.27 -8.49
C SER A 559 -30.23 17.21 -8.91
N VAL A 560 -30.55 16.66 -10.09
CA VAL A 560 -31.93 16.48 -10.55
C VAL A 560 -32.67 15.39 -9.75
N LEU A 561 -32.00 14.27 -9.44
CA LEU A 561 -32.62 13.19 -8.64
C LEU A 561 -32.90 13.60 -7.19
N ASN A 562 -32.06 14.46 -6.60
CA ASN A 562 -32.20 14.93 -5.23
C ASN A 562 -32.56 16.44 -5.21
N PRO A 563 -33.82 16.82 -5.48
CA PRO A 563 -34.27 18.21 -5.41
C PRO A 563 -34.25 18.73 -3.97
N PHE A 564 -34.21 20.05 -3.81
CA PHE A 564 -34.37 20.67 -2.49
C PHE A 564 -35.83 20.53 -2.02
N PRO A 565 -36.09 20.16 -0.74
CA PRO A 565 -37.45 19.99 -0.22
C PRO A 565 -38.26 21.29 -0.30
N ALA A 566 -39.58 21.16 -0.50
CA ALA A 566 -40.49 22.29 -0.58
C ALA A 566 -40.72 22.89 0.82
N VAL A 567 -40.09 24.04 1.10
CA VAL A 567 -40.34 24.81 2.33
C VAL A 567 -41.65 25.57 2.16
N LYS A 568 -42.62 25.37 3.07
CA LYS A 568 -43.90 26.11 3.08
C LYS A 568 -43.65 27.62 2.94
N GLY A 569 -44.38 28.27 2.04
CA GLY A 569 -44.24 29.71 1.74
C GLY A 569 -43.13 30.08 0.74
N ARG A 570 -42.29 29.15 0.27
CA ARG A 570 -41.46 29.36 -0.93
C ARG A 570 -42.03 28.59 -2.12
N GLY A 571 -42.07 29.26 -3.28
CA GLY A 571 -42.44 28.65 -4.55
C GLY A 571 -41.50 27.52 -4.97
N ALA A 572 -41.96 26.67 -5.90
CA ALA A 572 -41.26 25.46 -6.32
C ALA A 572 -39.79 25.73 -6.73
N ASN A 573 -38.88 24.92 -6.19
CA ASN A 573 -37.44 25.07 -6.44
C ASN A 573 -37.11 24.87 -7.93
N VAL A 574 -36.30 25.77 -8.49
CA VAL A 574 -35.95 25.76 -9.92
C VAL A 574 -35.09 24.54 -10.25
N SER A 575 -35.67 23.58 -11.00
CA SER A 575 -34.95 22.38 -11.42
C SER A 575 -33.95 22.68 -12.54
N ILE A 576 -32.75 22.10 -12.44
CA ILE A 576 -31.72 22.19 -13.48
C ILE A 576 -31.94 21.19 -14.65
N MET A 577 -33.01 20.38 -14.60
CA MET A 577 -33.32 19.36 -15.60
C MET A 577 -33.27 19.86 -17.07
N PRO A 578 -33.70 21.08 -17.42
CA PRO A 578 -33.56 21.59 -18.79
C PRO A 578 -32.11 21.67 -19.30
N PHE A 579 -31.13 21.91 -18.41
CA PHE A 579 -29.70 21.95 -18.76
C PHE A 579 -29.13 20.55 -18.97
N LEU A 580 -29.47 19.60 -18.09
CA LEU A 580 -29.11 18.19 -18.22
C LEU A 580 -29.68 17.61 -19.51
N ALA A 581 -30.99 17.76 -19.72
CA ALA A 581 -31.69 17.27 -20.89
C ALA A 581 -31.12 17.86 -22.19
N ARG A 582 -30.89 19.17 -22.26
CA ARG A 582 -30.30 19.83 -23.45
C ARG A 582 -28.88 19.35 -23.77
N SER A 583 -28.10 18.98 -22.76
CA SER A 583 -26.67 18.67 -22.93
C SER A 583 -26.37 17.19 -23.17
N TYR A 584 -27.28 16.29 -22.75
CA TYR A 584 -27.06 14.84 -22.73
C TYR A 584 -28.26 14.03 -23.25
N THR A 585 -28.98 14.52 -24.26
CA THR A 585 -30.15 13.82 -24.86
C THR A 585 -29.87 12.40 -25.34
N SER A 586 -28.62 12.09 -25.72
CA SER A 586 -28.20 10.79 -26.26
C SER A 586 -27.93 9.72 -25.20
N GLU A 587 -27.89 10.09 -23.93
CA GLU A 587 -27.51 9.21 -22.83
C GLU A 587 -28.74 8.48 -22.26
N MET A 588 -28.69 7.15 -22.15
CA MET A 588 -29.87 6.32 -21.81
C MET A 588 -30.44 6.57 -20.41
N ASP A 589 -29.61 6.95 -19.44
CA ASP A 589 -30.02 7.35 -18.09
C ASP A 589 -30.76 8.69 -18.09
N VAL A 590 -30.32 9.66 -18.91
CA VAL A 590 -31.01 10.93 -19.12
C VAL A 590 -32.29 10.74 -19.94
N GLU A 591 -32.29 9.88 -20.97
CA GLU A 591 -33.50 9.54 -21.73
C GLU A 591 -34.56 8.92 -20.81
N ALA A 592 -34.19 7.95 -19.96
CA ALA A 592 -35.12 7.29 -19.05
C ALA A 592 -35.81 8.26 -18.07
N LEU A 593 -35.14 9.36 -17.73
CA LEU A 593 -35.68 10.42 -16.86
C LEU A 593 -36.61 11.40 -17.60
N ILE A 594 -36.40 11.62 -18.90
CA ILE A 594 -37.28 12.44 -19.77
C ILE A 594 -38.48 11.62 -20.26
N ARG A 595 -38.27 10.33 -20.52
CA ARG A 595 -39.23 9.39 -21.11
C ARG A 595 -39.22 8.08 -20.31
N PRO A 596 -39.94 8.01 -19.17
CA PRO A 596 -40.12 6.78 -18.43
C PRO A 596 -40.65 5.65 -19.32
N ARG A 597 -39.92 4.53 -19.38
CA ARG A 597 -40.28 3.36 -20.19
C ARG A 597 -41.33 2.45 -19.52
N MET A 598 -41.92 2.90 -18.41
CA MET A 598 -43.06 2.31 -17.73
C MET A 598 -44.11 3.40 -17.45
N PRO A 599 -45.41 3.07 -17.30
CA PRO A 599 -46.44 4.04 -16.95
C PRO A 599 -46.13 4.78 -15.65
N VAL A 600 -46.21 6.10 -15.66
CA VAL A 600 -46.02 6.94 -14.47
C VAL A 600 -47.28 6.88 -13.61
N LEU A 601 -47.13 6.48 -12.34
CA LEU A 601 -48.24 6.43 -11.39
C LEU A 601 -48.57 7.85 -10.88
N THR A 602 -49.58 8.49 -11.45
CA THR A 602 -49.96 9.89 -11.17
C THR A 602 -50.74 10.09 -9.86
N ASN A 603 -50.32 9.46 -8.77
CA ASN A 603 -50.93 9.59 -7.44
C ASN A 603 -50.36 10.77 -6.64
N SER A 604 -50.14 11.92 -7.29
CA SER A 604 -49.46 13.09 -6.73
C SER A 604 -50.43 14.15 -6.15
N THR A 605 -51.44 13.72 -5.40
CA THR A 605 -52.55 14.58 -4.91
C THR A 605 -52.18 15.61 -3.84
N ASN A 606 -50.89 15.74 -3.48
CA ASN A 606 -50.43 16.54 -2.33
C ASN A 606 -49.15 17.37 -2.57
N ILE A 607 -48.75 17.60 -3.83
CA ILE A 607 -47.54 18.38 -4.19
C ILE A 607 -47.87 19.70 -4.94
N GLY A 608 -49.15 19.99 -5.17
CA GLY A 608 -49.57 21.12 -6.02
C GLY A 608 -50.82 21.89 -5.59
N HIS A 609 -51.34 21.71 -4.37
CA HIS A 609 -52.50 22.50 -3.93
C HIS A 609 -52.05 23.90 -3.48
N TYR A 610 -52.15 24.88 -4.39
CA TYR A 610 -52.42 26.25 -3.97
C TYR A 610 -53.74 26.20 -3.18
N VAL A 611 -53.69 26.45 -1.88
CA VAL A 611 -54.88 26.90 -1.15
C VAL A 611 -54.82 28.42 -1.23
N ASN A 612 -55.76 29.01 -1.95
CA ASN A 612 -56.09 30.42 -1.76
C ASN A 612 -56.74 30.47 -0.37
N MET A 613 -55.96 30.79 0.65
CA MET A 613 -56.55 31.29 1.89
C MET A 613 -56.87 32.75 1.62
N ASP A 614 -58.15 33.03 1.54
CA ASP A 614 -58.64 34.40 1.50
C ASP A 614 -58.30 35.10 2.82
N GLU A 615 -58.36 36.42 2.81
CA GLU A 615 -58.05 37.29 3.94
C GLU A 615 -59.01 36.99 5.12
N ASP A 616 -58.48 36.84 6.34
CA ASP A 616 -58.96 37.57 7.53
C ASP A 616 -58.16 37.27 8.82
N GLU A 617 -58.22 38.24 9.73
CA GLU A 617 -57.88 38.25 11.17
C GLU A 617 -56.43 37.92 11.61
N GLU A 618 -55.67 38.99 11.87
CA GLU A 618 -54.62 39.04 12.89
C GLU A 618 -55.25 38.85 14.29
N GLU A 619 -54.64 38.04 15.17
CA GLU A 619 -54.43 38.47 16.56
C GLU A 619 -53.20 37.78 17.19
N ASP A 620 -52.68 38.41 18.25
CA ASP A 620 -51.27 38.40 18.67
C ASP A 620 -50.97 37.41 19.83
N LEU A 621 -49.73 37.44 20.35
CA LEU A 621 -49.26 36.94 21.66
C LEU A 621 -48.77 35.47 21.78
N GLU A 622 -47.45 35.32 21.65
CA GLU A 622 -46.63 34.53 22.59
C GLU A 622 -46.20 35.43 23.79
N PRO A 623 -45.59 34.95 24.92
CA PRO A 623 -45.03 33.61 25.16
C PRO A 623 -45.31 32.97 26.56
N ALA A 624 -44.84 31.73 26.70
CA ALA A 624 -44.29 31.09 27.92
C ALA A 624 -45.13 30.90 29.21
N SER A 625 -45.30 29.64 29.63
CA SER A 625 -44.75 29.08 30.89
C SER A 625 -45.08 27.59 31.08
N ALA A 626 -44.21 26.86 31.78
CA ALA A 626 -44.40 25.48 32.27
C ALA A 626 -43.93 25.41 33.75
N PRO A 627 -44.06 24.29 34.50
CA PRO A 627 -44.72 23.00 34.22
C PRO A 627 -45.73 22.59 35.34
N GLN A 628 -46.30 21.37 35.30
CA GLN A 628 -46.16 20.35 36.38
C GLN A 628 -46.95 19.03 36.19
N VAL A 629 -46.28 17.93 36.60
CA VAL A 629 -46.76 16.67 37.24
C VAL A 629 -47.91 15.83 36.62
N ALA A 630 -47.46 14.69 36.09
CA ALA A 630 -48.06 13.35 35.97
C ALA A 630 -49.44 12.99 36.60
N HIS A 631 -50.13 12.09 35.89
CA HIS A 631 -50.61 10.84 36.49
C HIS A 631 -50.51 9.67 35.47
N GLU A 632 -50.36 8.45 35.97
CA GLU A 632 -50.38 7.21 35.20
C GLU A 632 -51.82 6.73 34.98
N ASP A 633 -52.14 6.03 33.87
CA ASP A 633 -52.43 4.59 33.90
C ASP A 633 -52.68 3.94 32.50
N SER A 634 -52.66 2.61 32.48
CA SER A 634 -53.33 1.67 31.55
C SER A 634 -52.85 1.48 30.10
N THR A 635 -52.65 0.20 29.77
CA THR A 635 -52.17 -0.36 28.50
C THR A 635 -53.30 -0.76 27.54
N GLU A 636 -53.27 -0.31 26.28
CA GLU A 636 -53.88 -0.96 25.09
C GLU A 636 -53.36 -0.24 23.82
N PHE A 637 -53.31 -0.82 22.61
CA PHE A 637 -53.35 -2.22 22.16
C PHE A 637 -52.77 -2.27 20.73
N LEU A 638 -51.77 -3.12 20.46
CA LEU A 638 -51.19 -3.24 19.11
C LEU A 638 -52.11 -4.03 18.18
N LYS A 639 -52.60 -3.38 17.11
CA LYS A 639 -53.29 -4.04 15.99
C LYS A 639 -52.66 -3.62 14.65
N PRO A 640 -52.04 -4.54 13.89
CA PRO A 640 -51.51 -4.24 12.56
C PRO A 640 -52.64 -4.15 11.53
N SER A 641 -52.54 -3.20 10.60
CA SER A 641 -53.51 -3.02 9.52
C SER A 641 -53.42 -4.14 8.48
N THR A 642 -54.55 -4.77 8.17
CA THR A 642 -54.65 -5.89 7.23
C THR A 642 -54.40 -5.48 5.78
N THR A 643 -53.82 -6.36 4.98
CA THR A 643 -53.73 -6.21 3.52
C THR A 643 -55.10 -6.46 2.85
N PRO A 644 -55.47 -5.69 1.81
CA PRO A 644 -56.63 -6.01 0.98
C PRO A 644 -56.26 -7.14 0.00
N ASN A 645 -56.98 -8.26 0.07
CA ASN A 645 -56.89 -9.32 -0.94
C ASN A 645 -57.85 -9.02 -2.11
N LEU A 646 -57.45 -9.36 -3.34
CA LEU A 646 -58.05 -8.82 -4.57
C LEU A 646 -58.40 -9.94 -5.56
N GLN A 647 -59.26 -10.87 -5.15
CA GLN A 647 -59.73 -11.95 -6.02
C GLN A 647 -61.10 -12.48 -5.57
N ASP A 648 -62.18 -11.76 -5.90
CA ASP A 648 -63.54 -12.30 -5.81
C ASP A 648 -64.43 -11.69 -6.91
N LEU A 649 -64.49 -12.36 -8.06
CA LEU A 649 -65.38 -12.02 -9.18
C LEU A 649 -65.45 -13.19 -10.19
N VAL A 650 -66.67 -13.49 -10.63
CA VAL A 650 -67.10 -14.51 -11.63
C VAL A 650 -67.46 -15.90 -11.08
N ASP A 651 -68.77 -16.10 -10.88
CA ASP A 651 -69.45 -17.40 -10.90
C ASP A 651 -69.43 -18.05 -12.29
N SER A 652 -69.33 -19.39 -12.36
CA SER A 652 -70.31 -20.28 -13.05
C SER A 652 -69.89 -21.76 -13.19
N SER A 653 -70.84 -22.66 -12.93
CA SER A 653 -71.00 -24.03 -13.51
C SER A 653 -69.83 -25.04 -13.56
N ALA A 654 -69.72 -25.84 -12.50
CA ALA A 654 -69.78 -27.33 -12.43
C ALA A 654 -69.95 -28.19 -13.72
N PRO A 655 -69.74 -29.54 -13.68
CA PRO A 655 -68.83 -30.38 -12.86
C PRO A 655 -68.17 -31.59 -13.61
N GLN A 656 -67.41 -32.44 -12.88
CA GLN A 656 -67.29 -33.93 -12.97
C GLN A 656 -65.89 -34.58 -13.20
N ASN A 657 -65.56 -35.49 -12.26
CA ASN A 657 -65.06 -36.87 -12.43
C ASN A 657 -63.60 -37.25 -12.79
N LEU A 658 -63.07 -38.19 -11.97
CA LEU A 658 -61.98 -39.17 -12.23
C LEU A 658 -60.53 -38.60 -12.34
N THR A 659 -59.44 -39.26 -11.91
CA THR A 659 -59.26 -40.61 -11.32
C THR A 659 -58.10 -40.67 -10.31
N SER A 660 -57.95 -41.82 -9.63
CA SER A 660 -56.97 -42.17 -8.59
C SER A 660 -55.54 -42.53 -9.07
N PHE A 661 -54.69 -42.93 -8.10
CA PHE A 661 -53.40 -43.66 -8.17
C PHE A 661 -52.08 -42.84 -8.17
N SER A 662 -50.96 -43.28 -7.56
CA SER A 662 -50.75 -44.07 -6.32
C SER A 662 -49.27 -44.19 -5.88
N ASN A 663 -49.02 -44.21 -4.57
CA ASN A 663 -48.03 -45.04 -3.83
C ASN A 663 -46.49 -44.95 -4.05
N LYS A 664 -45.80 -44.64 -2.92
CA LYS A 664 -44.56 -45.31 -2.38
C LYS A 664 -43.24 -45.07 -3.16
N ARG A 665 -42.04 -45.15 -2.57
CA ARG A 665 -41.47 -45.80 -1.34
C ARG A 665 -40.32 -44.88 -0.82
N THR A 666 -39.68 -44.97 0.37
CA THR A 666 -39.57 -45.94 1.49
C THR A 666 -39.39 -45.15 2.82
N TYR A 667 -38.97 -45.77 3.94
CA TYR A 667 -38.79 -45.15 5.27
C TYR A 667 -37.81 -45.96 6.15
N THR A 668 -37.15 -45.31 7.12
CA THR A 668 -36.45 -45.79 8.36
C THR A 668 -35.67 -44.57 8.91
N GLU A 669 -35.83 -43.98 10.10
CA GLU A 669 -36.29 -44.47 11.44
C GLU A 669 -35.38 -45.55 12.06
N GLU A 670 -35.06 -45.57 13.37
CA GLU A 670 -35.52 -44.84 14.57
C GLU A 670 -34.31 -44.15 15.31
N LYS A 671 -34.36 -43.45 16.47
CA LYS A 671 -35.37 -43.20 17.54
C LYS A 671 -35.09 -41.87 18.30
N MET A 672 -35.92 -41.53 19.29
CA MET A 672 -35.71 -40.57 20.41
C MET A 672 -36.28 -41.19 21.72
N PRO A 673 -35.98 -40.72 22.96
CA PRO A 673 -36.81 -39.64 23.56
C PRO A 673 -36.16 -38.74 24.67
N GLN A 674 -36.58 -37.46 24.71
CA GLN A 674 -37.06 -36.65 25.86
C GLN A 674 -36.33 -36.69 27.24
N ASP A 675 -35.76 -35.59 27.81
CA ASP A 675 -36.35 -34.32 28.36
C ASP A 675 -36.69 -34.41 29.88
N PRO A 676 -36.91 -33.30 30.68
CA PRO A 676 -36.60 -31.85 30.51
C PRO A 676 -36.06 -31.15 31.83
N VAL A 677 -36.12 -29.79 31.91
CA VAL A 677 -36.16 -28.91 33.14
C VAL A 677 -34.83 -28.59 33.89
N THR A 678 -34.52 -27.39 34.48
CA THR A 678 -34.88 -25.94 34.29
C THR A 678 -33.99 -24.97 35.13
N SER A 679 -33.34 -23.97 34.49
CA SER A 679 -32.94 -22.62 35.00
C SER A 679 -31.82 -22.36 36.05
N LYS A 680 -31.32 -21.10 35.99
CA LYS A 680 -30.74 -20.19 37.03
C LYS A 680 -29.20 -20.08 37.26
N LEU A 681 -28.73 -18.84 37.05
CA LEU A 681 -27.64 -18.12 37.76
C LEU A 681 -28.15 -17.64 39.16
N PRO A 682 -27.34 -17.10 40.12
CA PRO A 682 -26.12 -16.28 39.90
C PRO A 682 -24.94 -16.40 40.92
N SER A 683 -23.86 -15.68 40.59
CA SER A 683 -22.94 -14.89 41.48
C SER A 683 -22.12 -15.50 42.65
N THR A 684 -20.78 -15.35 42.50
CA THR A 684 -19.77 -14.81 43.46
C THR A 684 -19.26 -15.59 44.69
N ALA A 685 -17.95 -15.41 44.92
CA ALA A 685 -17.20 -15.33 46.20
C ALA A 685 -16.67 -16.61 46.93
N ASP A 686 -15.46 -17.00 46.53
CA ASP A 686 -14.21 -16.99 47.35
C ASP A 686 -13.81 -18.14 48.34
N VAL A 687 -12.48 -18.25 48.53
CA VAL A 687 -11.65 -18.96 49.54
C VAL A 687 -11.79 -20.49 49.74
N SER A 688 -10.99 -21.23 48.96
CA SER A 688 -9.96 -22.22 49.37
C SER A 688 -10.14 -23.20 50.56
N GLN A 689 -9.88 -24.50 50.32
CA GLN A 689 -8.76 -25.24 50.93
C GLN A 689 -8.55 -26.67 50.38
N VAL A 690 -7.30 -27.17 50.37
CA VAL A 690 -6.81 -28.50 50.88
C VAL A 690 -5.47 -28.95 50.24
N LYS A 691 -4.39 -28.87 51.04
CA LYS A 691 -3.22 -29.78 51.21
C LYS A 691 -2.47 -30.39 49.99
N LYS A 692 -1.19 -29.99 49.85
CA LYS A 692 -0.04 -30.91 49.56
C LYS A 692 0.41 -31.62 50.86
N PRO A 693 1.26 -32.67 50.80
CA PRO A 693 2.69 -32.50 51.14
C PRO A 693 3.62 -33.37 50.22
N ARG A 694 4.96 -33.55 50.38
CA ARG A 694 5.85 -33.34 51.55
C ARG A 694 7.37 -33.25 51.21
N PHE A 695 8.10 -32.35 51.91
CA PHE A 695 9.57 -32.34 52.26
C PHE A 695 10.61 -32.29 51.11
N ASP A 696 11.85 -31.80 51.28
CA ASP A 696 12.51 -30.86 52.23
C ASP A 696 13.80 -30.29 51.55
N SER A 697 14.33 -29.07 51.78
CA SER A 697 14.86 -28.36 52.98
C SER A 697 16.26 -28.86 53.45
N ASN A 698 17.29 -28.04 53.82
CA ASN A 698 17.64 -26.61 53.66
C ASN A 698 19.11 -26.35 54.18
N ILE A 699 19.67 -25.13 54.03
CA ILE A 699 20.80 -24.49 54.81
C ILE A 699 22.30 -24.80 54.48
N SER A 700 22.95 -23.78 53.88
CA SER A 700 24.21 -23.04 54.20
C SER A 700 25.58 -23.62 54.68
N THR A 701 26.64 -22.90 54.23
CA THR A 701 27.88 -22.41 54.92
C THR A 701 29.22 -23.19 54.95
N THR A 702 30.33 -22.42 54.77
CA THR A 702 31.78 -22.68 55.05
C THR A 702 32.51 -23.77 54.22
N SER A 703 33.84 -23.80 54.03
CA SER A 703 34.93 -22.78 54.01
C SER A 703 36.28 -23.46 53.63
N LEU A 704 37.20 -22.76 52.94
CA LEU A 704 38.62 -23.16 52.68
C LEU A 704 38.77 -24.45 51.81
N GLU A 705 39.88 -24.76 51.12
CA GLU A 705 41.28 -24.33 51.25
C GLU A 705 42.06 -24.44 49.90
N GLN A 706 43.26 -23.85 49.83
CA GLN A 706 44.25 -23.92 48.72
C GLN A 706 45.15 -25.20 48.85
N PRO A 707 46.12 -25.58 47.96
CA PRO A 707 47.02 -24.70 47.18
C PRO A 707 47.65 -25.20 45.82
N ALA A 708 48.53 -24.35 45.27
CA ALA A 708 49.81 -24.65 44.57
C ALA A 708 49.89 -24.95 43.04
N SER A 709 50.55 -24.02 42.33
CA SER A 709 51.65 -24.17 41.33
C SER A 709 51.48 -25.08 40.08
N GLY A 710 51.92 -24.72 38.86
CA GLY A 710 52.56 -23.49 38.32
C GLY A 710 53.62 -23.77 37.23
N PHE A 711 54.03 -22.73 36.46
CA PHE A 711 55.27 -22.58 35.62
C PHE A 711 55.22 -22.73 34.06
N THR A 712 56.02 -21.88 33.39
CA THR A 712 56.60 -21.94 32.00
C THR A 712 55.80 -21.70 30.69
N THR A 713 55.68 -20.42 30.30
CA THR A 713 56.32 -19.73 29.13
C THR A 713 56.35 -20.28 27.67
N VAL A 714 56.40 -19.31 26.73
CA VAL A 714 56.75 -19.36 25.27
C VAL A 714 55.57 -19.75 24.34
N GLY A 715 55.23 -19.03 23.26
CA GLY A 715 55.63 -17.69 22.79
C GLY A 715 55.73 -17.56 21.25
N GLY A 716 55.26 -16.46 20.65
CA GLY A 716 55.68 -16.04 19.28
C GLY A 716 54.60 -15.61 18.25
N THR A 717 54.75 -14.35 17.78
CA THR A 717 54.50 -13.86 16.39
C THR A 717 53.12 -13.99 15.70
N LEU A 718 52.42 -12.85 15.67
CA LEU A 718 51.66 -12.30 14.53
C LEU A 718 52.64 -11.76 13.43
N PRO A 719 52.27 -11.51 12.13
CA PRO A 719 51.30 -10.44 11.79
C PRO A 719 50.45 -10.52 10.48
N SER A 720 49.26 -9.93 10.58
CA SER A 720 48.57 -8.97 9.68
C SER A 720 48.58 -9.07 8.14
N ALA A 721 47.37 -8.95 7.56
CA ALA A 721 47.12 -8.47 6.19
C ALA A 721 46.90 -6.93 6.14
N PRO A 722 47.00 -6.25 4.97
CA PRO A 722 47.08 -4.78 4.92
C PRO A 722 45.91 -4.03 4.21
N THR A 723 45.90 -2.71 4.44
CA THR A 723 45.35 -1.61 3.60
C THR A 723 43.87 -1.20 3.72
N LEU A 724 43.65 0.12 3.55
CA LEU A 724 42.41 0.89 3.72
C LEU A 724 42.54 2.22 2.92
N LEU A 725 41.42 2.89 2.59
CA LEU A 725 41.31 4.31 2.16
C LEU A 725 41.94 4.70 0.78
N SER A 726 41.63 5.83 0.13
CA SER A 726 40.32 6.53 -0.06
C SER A 726 40.39 7.66 -1.13
N SER A 727 39.19 8.13 -1.52
CA SER A 727 38.83 9.51 -1.97
C SER A 727 39.35 10.10 -3.31
N THR A 728 38.80 11.28 -3.65
CA THR A 728 38.76 11.94 -4.96
C THR A 728 38.87 13.47 -4.83
N GLN A 729 39.33 14.18 -5.88
CA GLN A 729 39.19 15.65 -6.03
C GLN A 729 39.21 16.07 -7.54
N PRO A 730 38.94 17.34 -7.94
CA PRO A 730 37.92 17.58 -8.98
C PRO A 730 38.34 18.37 -10.25
N THR A 731 37.32 18.68 -11.09
CA THR A 731 37.17 19.66 -12.19
C THR A 731 38.24 20.79 -12.27
N SER A 732 38.74 21.27 -13.43
CA SER A 732 38.01 22.07 -14.46
C SER A 732 39.00 22.72 -15.46
N ILE A 733 38.76 23.17 -16.71
CA ILE A 733 37.84 22.98 -17.89
C ILE A 733 38.54 23.74 -19.06
N GLN A 734 38.56 23.26 -20.34
CA GLN A 734 38.36 24.05 -21.60
C GLN A 734 38.82 23.36 -22.92
N THR A 735 38.12 23.76 -24.00
CA THR A 735 38.29 23.59 -25.47
C THR A 735 39.73 23.59 -26.05
N SER A 736 40.06 23.06 -27.24
CA SER A 736 39.31 23.10 -28.53
C SER A 736 39.74 22.06 -29.60
N THR A 737 38.86 21.91 -30.60
CA THR A 737 38.89 21.16 -31.88
C THR A 737 40.15 21.22 -32.79
N VAL A 738 40.35 20.14 -33.60
CA VAL A 738 40.66 20.07 -35.07
C VAL A 738 41.75 19.03 -35.44
N LYS A 739 41.38 18.07 -36.33
CA LYS A 739 42.19 17.17 -37.22
C LYS A 739 43.24 16.23 -36.58
N GLU A 740 43.37 14.93 -36.91
CA GLU A 740 43.28 14.14 -38.17
C GLU A 740 44.68 13.87 -38.79
N GLU A 741 45.04 12.58 -38.86
CA GLU A 741 46.18 12.00 -39.62
C GLU A 741 47.62 12.38 -39.18
N LYS A 742 48.65 11.52 -39.28
CA LYS A 742 48.79 10.07 -39.59
C LYS A 742 50.26 9.65 -39.35
N SER A 743 50.52 8.42 -38.92
CA SER A 743 51.84 7.73 -38.94
C SER A 743 52.99 8.35 -38.11
N THR A 744 54.07 7.67 -37.72
CA THR A 744 54.52 6.29 -38.05
C THR A 744 55.17 5.59 -36.84
N SER A 745 55.24 4.26 -36.93
CA SER A 745 56.12 3.31 -36.19
C SER A 745 57.54 3.82 -35.85
N VAL A 746 58.25 3.22 -34.88
CA VAL A 746 59.16 2.07 -35.10
C VAL A 746 59.68 1.52 -33.75
N PHE A 747 59.72 0.18 -33.59
CA PHE A 747 60.71 -0.73 -32.93
C PHE A 747 61.54 -0.25 -31.70
N ASP A 748 61.94 -1.09 -30.74
CA ASP A 748 61.55 -2.47 -30.34
C ASP A 748 62.26 -2.84 -29.02
N ASN A 749 61.77 -3.86 -28.30
CA ASN A 749 62.54 -4.64 -27.31
C ASN A 749 63.22 -3.90 -26.12
N ALA A 750 63.87 -4.57 -25.17
CA ALA A 750 63.41 -5.73 -24.37
C ALA A 750 64.35 -5.88 -23.16
N ALA A 751 63.80 -6.37 -22.03
CA ALA A 751 64.55 -6.86 -20.86
C ALA A 751 65.46 -5.83 -20.13
N SER A 752 65.99 -6.10 -18.93
CA SER A 752 65.45 -6.79 -17.74
C SER A 752 66.35 -6.46 -16.54
N SER A 753 65.86 -6.75 -15.33
CA SER A 753 66.68 -7.05 -14.13
C SER A 753 67.38 -5.88 -13.38
N SER A 754 67.11 -5.82 -12.08
CA SER A 754 68.08 -5.74 -10.95
C SER A 754 69.16 -4.63 -10.86
N ALA A 755 69.52 -4.13 -9.66
CA ALA A 755 68.90 -4.25 -8.32
C ALA A 755 69.59 -3.34 -7.28
N SER A 756 68.84 -2.95 -6.24
CA SER A 756 69.29 -2.67 -4.87
C SER A 756 70.23 -1.46 -4.61
N ILE A 757 70.55 -1.27 -3.31
CA ILE A 757 71.65 -0.46 -2.74
C ILE A 757 71.39 1.08 -2.71
N VAL A 758 71.53 1.82 -1.58
CA VAL A 758 71.67 1.43 -0.15
C VAL A 758 71.45 2.63 0.81
N VAL A 759 70.78 2.38 1.96
CA VAL A 759 71.06 2.90 3.34
C VAL A 759 71.02 4.41 3.71
N GLU A 760 70.98 4.65 5.03
CA GLU A 760 71.25 5.87 5.82
C GLU A 760 70.14 6.96 5.89
N GLN A 761 69.50 7.20 7.06
CA GLN A 761 69.93 7.94 8.29
C GLN A 761 69.48 9.43 8.24
N SER A 762 69.21 10.16 9.34
CA SER A 762 69.10 9.83 10.79
C SER A 762 68.46 11.02 11.57
N SER A 763 68.02 10.79 12.82
CA SER A 763 67.77 11.81 13.90
C SER A 763 66.66 12.87 13.66
N SER A 764 66.05 13.58 14.64
CA SER A 764 66.03 13.62 16.14
C SER A 764 64.73 14.39 16.55
N ILE A 765 63.94 14.07 17.60
CA ILE A 765 64.18 14.14 19.08
C ILE A 765 64.42 15.59 19.56
N PRO A 766 63.88 16.11 20.71
CA PRO A 766 63.00 15.54 21.78
C PRO A 766 61.61 16.27 21.85
N GLN A 767 60.78 16.44 22.92
CA GLN A 767 60.80 16.12 24.38
C GLN A 767 59.37 16.07 25.02
N ALA A 768 59.33 16.08 26.36
CA ALA A 768 58.24 16.14 27.38
C ALA A 768 57.04 17.10 27.16
N GLY A 769 55.88 16.94 27.82
CA GLY A 769 55.45 15.98 28.88
C GLY A 769 54.50 16.66 29.91
N ALA A 770 53.87 16.00 30.91
CA ALA A 770 53.71 14.57 31.25
C ALA A 770 52.66 14.36 32.38
N ALA A 771 52.20 13.11 32.57
CA ALA A 771 51.59 12.48 33.77
C ALA A 771 50.19 12.89 34.32
N ALA A 772 49.25 11.91 34.32
CA ALA A 772 48.48 11.43 35.48
C ALA A 772 47.75 10.10 35.13
N VAL A 773 47.50 9.23 36.13
CA VAL A 773 46.74 7.94 36.03
C VAL A 773 45.68 7.92 37.15
N PRO A 774 44.60 7.09 37.07
CA PRO A 774 44.69 5.74 37.63
C PRO A 774 43.95 4.65 36.82
N ASP A 775 44.25 3.39 37.15
CA ASP A 775 43.76 2.15 36.55
C ASP A 775 42.56 1.55 37.30
N GLU A 776 41.82 0.61 36.68
CA GLU A 776 41.28 -0.60 37.34
C GLU A 776 40.87 -1.66 36.29
N ASP A 777 41.11 -2.95 36.58
CA ASP A 777 41.10 -4.06 35.61
C ASP A 777 39.75 -4.84 35.53
N SER A 778 39.56 -5.62 34.45
CA SER A 778 39.46 -7.10 34.52
C SER A 778 39.01 -7.75 33.20
N ASP A 779 39.79 -8.71 32.69
CA ASP A 779 39.34 -9.80 31.79
C ASP A 779 38.53 -10.85 32.62
N GLU A 780 38.09 -12.04 32.20
CA GLU A 780 38.15 -12.88 30.97
C GLU A 780 36.76 -13.64 30.94
N GLU A 781 36.36 -14.66 30.18
CA GLU A 781 36.89 -15.64 29.22
C GLU A 781 35.72 -16.14 28.31
N MET A 782 35.97 -17.00 27.31
CA MET A 782 34.92 -17.71 26.56
C MET A 782 35.38 -19.13 26.18
N PRO A 783 34.69 -20.21 26.62
CA PRO A 783 35.10 -21.58 26.31
C PRO A 783 34.83 -21.97 24.85
N THR A 784 35.82 -22.56 24.18
CA THR A 784 35.67 -23.15 22.84
C THR A 784 34.99 -24.52 22.85
N LEU A 785 34.36 -24.85 21.72
CA LEU A 785 33.88 -26.20 21.41
C LEU A 785 35.05 -27.16 21.18
N ASP A 786 34.86 -28.42 21.55
CA ASP A 786 35.62 -29.57 21.02
C ASP A 786 34.62 -30.58 20.42
N ILE A 787 35.09 -31.41 19.48
CA ILE A 787 34.25 -32.19 18.54
C ILE A 787 34.88 -33.59 18.28
N GLU A 788 34.08 -34.52 17.72
CA GLU A 788 34.46 -35.86 17.21
C GLU A 788 34.80 -36.95 18.28
N PRO A 789 34.73 -38.27 17.95
CA PRO A 789 33.97 -38.93 16.89
C PRO A 789 33.28 -40.29 17.25
N ASP A 790 32.41 -40.73 16.31
CA ASP A 790 32.20 -42.11 15.80
C ASP A 790 31.53 -43.30 16.54
N THR A 791 30.97 -44.17 15.67
CA THR A 791 30.66 -45.63 15.77
C THR A 791 29.53 -46.18 16.65
N ASP A 792 28.38 -46.44 15.99
CA ASP A 792 27.80 -47.77 15.63
C ASP A 792 27.33 -48.83 16.67
N GLU A 793 26.20 -49.50 16.30
CA GLU A 793 25.68 -50.84 16.70
C GLU A 793 25.25 -51.06 18.19
N GLU A 794 24.25 -51.87 18.59
CA GLU A 794 23.24 -52.74 17.91
C GLU A 794 22.00 -53.00 18.83
N ASP A 795 20.81 -53.25 18.24
CA ASP A 795 19.66 -54.10 18.66
C ASP A 795 18.81 -53.98 19.99
N ASP A 796 17.65 -54.68 19.94
CA ASP A 796 16.68 -55.17 20.96
C ASP A 796 15.83 -54.22 21.87
N GLU A 797 14.63 -53.83 21.41
CA GLU A 797 13.28 -54.37 21.82
C GLU A 797 12.08 -53.69 21.11
#